data_AF-A0A2A2S998-F1
#
_entry.id   AF-A0A2A2S998-F1
#
_cell.length_a   1.000
_cell.length_b   1.000
_cell.length_c   1.000
_cell.angle_alpha   90.00
_cell.angle_beta   90.00
_cell.angle_gamma   90.00
#
_symmetry.space_group_name_H-M   'P 1'
#
loop_
_entity.id
_entity.type
_entity.pdbx_description
1 polymer ?
#
loop_
_entity_poly.entity_id
_entity_poly.type
_entity_poly.pdbx_seq_one_letter_code
_entity_poly.pdbx_strand_id
1 'polypeptide(L)'
;MFKKPLTLLFVLLLSGLHFLSFAQQLPVSATGKRELDMLAGQAAQNFTQRHQKALTLAIAKGWVVKRIDKAGNLIALQGVNDRGFPVYLTTHNNTIAAATTGTNAVQPGGSLNLNLSGSSAILNNKLGIWDGGNVYALHREFDGKTIKLNNTGDAIDHATHVSGTMLAKGIYAPAKGMAFGAATLQSWDFDNDVAEMSSAAAGLLLSNHSYGDVGGWDYNAADGRWEWYGLPGDTEDYNFGFYDARTQSWDKIAYNAPYYLIVESAGNSRSSNGPPVGSTYYGYTSRTDPTFINKGPRPATISSNNGYDVITTTGTAKNILTVGSVGPQPNGPVNRQDISTSYFSSWGPTDDGRVKPDIVGDGENIYSTGAQNPSYYLYLSGTSMAAPNITGSLYLLQEYYAQKNSGNFMRAATLKGLACHTAFDAGNVGPDYIYGWGLLDMRKAAQSITDNGVKSIIAENTLNQGQVTTRDIIASGNGPLSVSISWTDPEGTPTTGTTINDRTPKLVNDLDLRISDGSTTYTPWVLSPDNPSAAATNGDNIRDNIEQVYIPNCIPGKKYTITISHKGTLRNGLQAYSLIATGVGGSPYCASAPVSAVDSKITNFTLSNINKNGAPGCTGYTDETDTAIRLEVGKTYPYGLSLGTCGENFNKAAKIFVDWNGDGVFDNTETVATTGVINGPGTFTGNLTVPGNAVPGNTTLLRIVLVETSDAATISPCGNYAKGETQDYRVQFLKPAVDAGAIAILNGTDGVTCDKAVAVTVRLKNFGSASISNIPVKVTVNAPGITPVVFNETYTGTLSPEEETDFTLSSQFNTVTGTTYTVTAVTGLANDPIPSNNSVTDSITVGTPPQSPSATGFYCVNTQAYQLSGTGDGQLFWYTSPTATVPVGAGSTATVTTPPVNNQYYAGLNDFSGKLGLVNKNAAPTGGYNQYTSGVRISTGAAITIESARLYVGTPGRVTFTATNDNGEVVATVRLNVTATRTTSTTAAFPTELPDDPLDKGKRYTLNLLLPAAGNYTITPTFEAGASLYRNRGPVSGYPFGIGDIIKITGNTAVSGQNSADTSYYRNFYYYFYDMEVRSPGCASTQRVAVNVTKPSITQDNDMLKSSSSDGNQWFLNSEAIDGATAATYTPLVSGNYKVQVTLNTGCITESDEFKYALVAKNPDKNSEIGLTLFPVPANDNVNVVFVAKADDLMKLSLVNTSGVVVYQTSRKVTAGNFSININTANQLPGTYVLRVQLGQKQYGHKLIIAH
;
A
#
# COMPACT_ATOMS: atom_id res chain seq x y z
N MET A 1 6.33 68.46 -14.53
CA MET A 1 5.46 69.49 -15.15
C MET A 1 4.79 68.86 -16.37
N PHE A 2 3.46 68.83 -16.37
CA PHE A 2 2.51 68.69 -17.50
C PHE A 2 2.85 67.76 -18.68
N LYS A 3 2.08 66.65 -18.81
CA LYS A 3 1.00 66.47 -19.80
C LYS A 3 1.47 66.48 -21.27
N LYS A 4 1.63 65.28 -21.85
CA LYS A 4 0.77 64.63 -22.89
C LYS A 4 0.08 65.58 -23.91
N PRO A 5 -0.23 65.20 -25.19
CA PRO A 5 -0.36 63.81 -25.69
C PRO A 5 -0.22 63.55 -27.23
N LEU A 6 -0.50 62.28 -27.60
CA LEU A 6 -1.36 61.81 -28.72
C LEU A 6 -0.76 61.85 -30.15
N THR A 7 -0.87 60.84 -31.04
CA THR A 7 -1.91 59.80 -31.24
C THR A 7 -1.45 58.81 -32.33
N LEU A 8 -1.72 57.51 -32.17
CA LEU A 8 -2.06 56.46 -33.18
C LEU A 8 -1.79 55.09 -32.52
N LEU A 9 -2.60 54.05 -32.58
CA LEU A 9 -3.86 53.81 -33.26
C LEU A 9 -4.52 52.65 -32.49
N PHE A 10 -5.78 52.87 -32.12
CA PHE A 10 -6.75 51.94 -31.55
C PHE A 10 -7.07 50.80 -32.54
N VAL A 11 -6.90 49.51 -32.18
CA VAL A 11 -7.75 48.30 -32.48
C VAL A 11 -7.02 47.03 -31.97
N LEU A 12 -6.87 46.90 -30.65
CA LEU A 12 -6.46 45.65 -29.95
C LEU A 12 -6.65 45.84 -28.43
N LEU A 13 -7.89 45.90 -27.96
CA LEU A 13 -8.22 45.95 -26.53
C LEU A 13 -9.70 45.64 -26.30
N LEU A 14 -10.04 44.34 -26.25
CA LEU A 14 -11.26 43.84 -25.60
C LEU A 14 -11.17 42.32 -25.39
N SER A 15 -10.29 41.91 -24.48
CA SER A 15 -10.41 40.70 -23.66
C SER A 15 -9.35 40.74 -22.55
N GLY A 16 -9.59 41.59 -21.55
CA GLY A 16 -8.90 41.47 -20.26
C GLY A 16 -9.41 40.21 -19.56
N LEU A 17 -8.71 39.09 -19.76
CA LEU A 17 -8.82 37.91 -18.91
C LEU A 17 -7.62 37.90 -17.97
N HIS A 18 -7.93 37.97 -16.68
CA HIS A 18 -7.00 37.75 -15.59
C HIS A 18 -6.32 36.39 -15.74
N PHE A 19 -5.01 36.38 -16.04
CA PHE A 19 -4.16 35.24 -15.69
C PHE A 19 -3.85 35.33 -14.19
N LEU A 20 -4.75 34.77 -13.37
CA LEU A 20 -4.36 34.26 -12.06
C LEU A 20 -3.59 32.96 -12.32
N SER A 21 -2.29 32.97 -12.03
CA SER A 21 -1.52 31.74 -11.89
C SER A 21 -2.18 30.91 -10.78
N PHE A 22 -2.77 29.76 -11.13
CA PHE A 22 -3.09 28.75 -10.12
C PHE A 22 -1.78 28.15 -9.63
N ALA A 23 -1.26 28.71 -8.54
CA ALA A 23 -0.28 28.03 -7.72
C ALA A 23 -0.94 26.76 -7.19
N GLN A 24 -0.43 25.60 -7.63
CA GLN A 24 -0.87 24.30 -7.14
C GLN A 24 -0.58 24.27 -5.64
N GLN A 25 -1.63 24.14 -4.83
CA GLN A 25 -1.51 24.04 -3.38
C GLN A 25 -0.74 22.75 -3.06
N LEU A 26 0.44 22.87 -2.45
CA LEU A 26 1.20 21.72 -1.99
C LEU A 26 0.33 20.94 -0.98
N PRO A 27 0.21 19.60 -1.11
CA PRO A 27 -0.62 18.78 -0.23
C PRO A 27 -0.22 18.86 1.26
N VAL A 28 1.02 19.24 1.55
CA VAL A 28 1.60 19.37 2.89
C VAL A 28 2.44 20.63 2.94
N SER A 29 2.39 21.36 4.06
CA SER A 29 3.19 22.56 4.27
C SER A 29 4.69 22.23 4.31
N ALA A 30 5.54 23.22 4.05
CA ALA A 30 7.00 23.06 4.19
C ALA A 30 7.43 22.64 5.62
N THR A 31 6.57 22.87 6.61
CA THR A 31 6.72 22.41 8.00
C THR A 31 6.37 20.92 8.11
N GLY A 32 5.22 20.49 7.56
CA GLY A 32 4.83 19.08 7.57
C GLY A 32 5.78 18.19 6.77
N LYS A 33 6.39 18.70 5.68
CA LYS A 33 7.46 17.98 4.97
C LYS A 33 8.69 17.78 5.85
N ARG A 34 9.12 18.80 6.59
CA ARG A 34 10.25 18.73 7.54
C ARG A 34 9.99 17.76 8.69
N GLU A 35 8.76 17.70 9.19
CA GLU A 35 8.34 16.76 10.23
C GLU A 35 8.34 15.30 9.71
N LEU A 36 7.87 15.08 8.48
CA LEU A 36 7.92 13.78 7.83
C LEU A 36 9.37 13.31 7.55
N ASP A 37 10.25 14.23 7.16
CA ASP A 37 11.68 13.95 6.95
C ASP A 37 12.40 13.60 8.28
N MET A 38 12.09 14.31 9.38
CA MET A 38 12.59 13.96 10.73
C MET A 38 12.07 12.62 11.23
N LEU A 39 10.77 12.34 11.03
CA LEU A 39 10.14 11.07 11.38
C LEU A 39 10.76 9.89 10.61
N ALA A 40 11.03 10.08 9.32
CA ALA A 40 11.70 9.07 8.48
C ALA A 40 13.11 8.78 8.98
N GLY A 41 13.91 9.81 9.33
CA GLY A 41 15.24 9.64 9.92
C GLY A 41 15.21 8.92 11.28
N GLN A 42 14.22 9.23 12.13
CA GLN A 42 14.06 8.60 13.45
C GLN A 42 13.58 7.15 13.39
N ALA A 43 12.64 6.82 12.49
CA ALA A 43 12.21 5.45 12.25
C ALA A 43 13.35 4.60 11.68
N ALA A 44 14.20 5.23 10.85
CA ALA A 44 15.35 4.61 10.22
C ALA A 44 16.55 4.34 11.17
N GLN A 45 16.51 4.80 12.42
CA GLN A 45 17.53 4.46 13.43
C GLN A 45 17.03 3.39 14.42
N ASN A 46 15.71 3.20 14.49
CA ASN A 46 15.09 2.39 15.53
C ASN A 46 14.84 0.93 15.11
N PHE A 47 14.48 0.65 13.86
CA PHE A 47 14.52 -0.75 13.39
C PHE A 47 15.96 -1.26 13.34
N THR A 48 16.93 -0.36 13.15
CA THR A 48 18.36 -0.61 13.27
C THR A 48 18.61 -1.33 14.62
N GLN A 49 18.55 -0.65 15.74
CA GLN A 49 18.92 -1.29 17.01
C GLN A 49 18.15 -2.58 17.35
N ARG A 50 16.89 -2.71 16.92
CA ARG A 50 16.02 -3.86 17.23
C ARG A 50 16.37 -5.12 16.44
N HIS A 51 16.71 -4.98 15.18
CA HIS A 51 17.01 -6.12 14.33
C HIS A 51 18.41 -6.68 14.61
N GLN A 52 19.38 -5.83 14.95
CA GLN A 52 20.69 -6.26 15.47
C GLN A 52 20.58 -7.18 16.69
N LYS A 53 19.72 -6.79 17.63
CA LYS A 53 19.42 -7.54 18.85
C LYS A 53 18.73 -8.87 18.54
N ALA A 54 17.94 -8.92 17.47
CA ALA A 54 17.23 -10.11 17.01
C ALA A 54 18.17 -11.17 16.45
N LEU A 55 19.13 -10.75 15.63
CA LEU A 55 20.15 -11.63 15.06
C LEU A 55 21.04 -12.22 16.14
N THR A 56 21.39 -11.41 17.15
CA THR A 56 22.21 -11.85 18.30
C THR A 56 21.46 -12.90 19.14
N LEU A 57 20.17 -12.68 19.40
CA LEU A 57 19.32 -13.62 20.14
C LEU A 57 18.94 -14.85 19.30
N ALA A 58 18.86 -14.75 17.98
CA ALA A 58 18.58 -15.88 17.10
C ALA A 58 19.66 -16.96 17.18
N ILE A 59 20.94 -16.57 17.28
CA ILE A 59 22.08 -17.48 17.50
C ILE A 59 21.97 -18.16 18.88
N ALA A 60 21.62 -17.41 19.93
CA ALA A 60 21.54 -17.93 21.30
C ALA A 60 20.27 -18.77 21.59
N LYS A 61 19.20 -18.59 20.81
CA LYS A 61 17.86 -19.17 21.06
C LYS A 61 17.37 -20.11 19.95
N GLY A 62 18.17 -20.31 18.89
CA GLY A 62 17.83 -21.19 17.76
C GLY A 62 16.68 -20.69 16.88
N TRP A 63 16.53 -19.37 16.73
CA TRP A 63 15.46 -18.80 15.91
C TRP A 63 15.82 -18.77 14.43
N VAL A 64 14.85 -19.15 13.60
CA VAL A 64 15.00 -19.23 12.15
C VAL A 64 14.84 -17.83 11.54
N VAL A 65 15.94 -17.15 11.24
CA VAL A 65 15.98 -15.75 10.79
C VAL A 65 15.12 -15.47 9.54
N LYS A 66 14.88 -16.46 8.69
CA LYS A 66 14.01 -16.35 7.51
C LYS A 66 13.34 -17.71 7.25
N ARG A 67 12.03 -17.72 6.98
CA ARG A 67 11.31 -18.93 6.54
C ARG A 67 10.22 -18.59 5.55
N ILE A 68 9.88 -19.53 4.66
CA ILE A 68 8.80 -19.36 3.70
C ILE A 68 7.55 -20.08 4.22
N ASP A 69 6.39 -19.43 4.19
CA ASP A 69 5.13 -20.08 4.56
C ASP A 69 4.52 -20.90 3.41
N LYS A 70 3.45 -21.64 3.70
CA LYS A 70 2.80 -22.49 2.69
C LYS A 70 2.14 -21.72 1.54
N ALA A 71 2.00 -20.40 1.66
CA ALA A 71 1.49 -19.52 0.62
C ALA A 71 2.63 -18.83 -0.17
N GLY A 72 3.90 -19.19 0.10
CA GLY A 72 5.07 -18.63 -0.58
C GLY A 72 5.54 -17.29 -0.01
N ASN A 73 4.98 -16.80 1.10
CA ASN A 73 5.39 -15.51 1.67
C ASN A 73 6.67 -15.65 2.49
N LEU A 74 7.64 -14.72 2.32
CA LEU A 74 8.81 -14.70 3.19
C LEU A 74 8.40 -14.18 4.57
N ILE A 75 8.66 -15.00 5.57
CA ILE A 75 8.59 -14.67 6.97
C ILE A 75 10.00 -14.39 7.48
N ALA A 76 10.43 -13.13 7.54
CA ALA A 76 11.76 -12.71 7.96
C ALA A 76 11.75 -12.16 9.39
N LEU A 77 12.76 -12.53 10.19
CA LEU A 77 13.03 -11.96 11.51
C LEU A 77 13.50 -10.53 11.30
N GLN A 78 12.87 -9.58 11.96
CA GLN A 78 12.97 -8.15 11.67
C GLN A 78 13.37 -7.35 12.90
N GLY A 79 13.61 -8.03 14.01
CA GLY A 79 13.62 -7.42 15.32
C GLY A 79 13.41 -8.45 16.39
N VAL A 80 13.85 -8.14 17.58
CA VAL A 80 13.18 -8.66 18.76
C VAL A 80 12.28 -7.57 19.26
N ASN A 81 11.05 -7.94 19.53
CA ASN A 81 10.18 -7.05 20.26
C ASN A 81 10.70 -6.96 21.70
N ASP A 82 10.01 -6.15 22.48
CA ASP A 82 10.58 -5.61 23.70
C ASP A 82 10.58 -6.60 24.87
N ARG A 83 9.97 -7.76 24.64
CA ARG A 83 9.99 -8.92 25.53
C ARG A 83 11.09 -9.92 25.17
N GLY A 84 11.93 -9.59 24.19
CA GLY A 84 13.01 -10.46 23.72
C GLY A 84 12.51 -11.65 22.89
N PHE A 85 11.38 -11.51 22.19
CA PHE A 85 10.86 -12.52 21.26
C PHE A 85 11.07 -12.09 19.80
N PRO A 86 11.27 -13.04 18.87
CA PRO A 86 11.56 -12.73 17.49
C PRO A 86 10.33 -12.13 16.79
N VAL A 87 10.48 -10.93 16.24
CA VAL A 87 9.50 -10.25 15.40
C VAL A 87 9.70 -10.75 13.99
N TYR A 88 8.74 -11.52 13.48
CA TYR A 88 8.75 -11.93 12.10
C TYR A 88 7.76 -11.09 11.29
N LEU A 89 8.18 -10.52 10.16
CA LEU A 89 7.28 -9.95 9.16
C LEU A 89 7.04 -10.98 8.05
N THR A 90 5.80 -11.07 7.55
CA THR A 90 5.42 -11.90 6.40
C THR A 90 5.12 -11.02 5.18
N THR A 91 5.40 -11.48 3.96
CA THR A 91 5.28 -10.63 2.75
C THR A 91 3.86 -10.49 2.20
N HIS A 92 3.52 -9.30 1.67
CA HIS A 92 2.53 -9.03 0.61
C HIS A 92 3.25 -8.26 -0.50
N ASN A 93 3.22 -8.75 -1.72
CA ASN A 93 4.41 -8.73 -2.55
C ASN A 93 4.48 -7.52 -3.53
N ASN A 94 5.57 -7.40 -4.31
CA ASN A 94 6.14 -6.34 -5.18
C ASN A 94 6.21 -4.93 -4.55
N THR A 95 5.15 -4.54 -3.85
CA THR A 95 5.11 -3.43 -2.90
C THR A 95 6.18 -3.53 -1.81
N ILE A 96 6.53 -4.75 -1.36
CA ILE A 96 7.66 -4.97 -0.46
C ILE A 96 8.99 -4.81 -1.17
N ALA A 97 9.18 -5.35 -2.37
CA ALA A 97 10.40 -5.10 -3.13
C ALA A 97 10.65 -3.59 -3.34
N ALA A 98 9.55 -2.83 -3.55
CA ALA A 98 9.57 -1.38 -3.60
C ALA A 98 9.87 -0.72 -2.23
N ALA A 99 9.46 -1.31 -1.11
CA ALA A 99 9.84 -0.84 0.23
C ALA A 99 11.30 -1.18 0.55
N THR A 100 11.75 -2.39 0.22
CA THR A 100 13.10 -2.93 0.41
C THR A 100 14.14 -2.03 -0.25
N THR A 101 13.85 -1.53 -1.45
CA THR A 101 14.75 -0.62 -2.19
C THR A 101 14.42 0.86 -2.00
N GLY A 102 13.41 1.18 -1.19
CA GLY A 102 12.93 2.55 -0.96
C GLY A 102 12.19 3.19 -2.14
N THR A 103 11.94 2.47 -3.23
CA THR A 103 11.19 2.92 -4.43
C THR A 103 9.80 3.44 -4.09
N ASN A 104 9.14 2.87 -3.08
CA ASN A 104 7.84 3.35 -2.61
C ASN A 104 7.87 4.83 -2.13
N ALA A 105 9.03 5.34 -1.71
CA ALA A 105 9.18 6.70 -1.23
C ALA A 105 9.20 7.74 -2.37
N VAL A 106 9.53 7.33 -3.59
CA VAL A 106 9.55 8.22 -4.77
C VAL A 106 8.28 8.10 -5.61
N GLN A 107 7.54 6.99 -5.48
CA GLN A 107 6.24 6.76 -6.11
C GLN A 107 5.15 7.73 -5.57
N PRO A 108 3.98 7.84 -6.22
CA PRO A 108 2.89 8.70 -5.75
C PRO A 108 2.45 8.34 -4.32
N GLY A 109 2.30 9.38 -3.49
CA GLY A 109 2.02 9.24 -2.05
C GLY A 109 3.22 8.80 -1.20
N GLY A 110 4.41 8.64 -1.79
CA GLY A 110 5.65 8.34 -1.09
C GLY A 110 6.22 9.52 -0.30
N SER A 111 7.07 9.25 0.69
CA SER A 111 7.56 10.25 1.65
C SER A 111 8.31 11.43 1.03
N LEU A 112 8.96 11.25 -0.14
CA LEU A 112 9.66 12.33 -0.82
C LEU A 112 8.74 13.21 -1.69
N ASN A 113 7.47 12.81 -1.87
CA ASN A 113 6.46 13.52 -2.64
C ASN A 113 6.87 13.83 -4.09
N LEU A 114 7.66 12.94 -4.71
CA LEU A 114 8.13 13.12 -6.09
C LEU A 114 7.12 12.63 -7.14
N ASN A 115 6.21 11.75 -6.76
CA ASN A 115 5.16 11.19 -7.62
C ASN A 115 5.69 10.53 -8.91
N LEU A 116 6.86 9.90 -8.85
CA LEU A 116 7.49 9.23 -9.99
C LEU A 116 6.78 7.92 -10.31
N SER A 117 6.57 7.66 -11.59
CA SER A 117 5.88 6.44 -12.04
C SER A 117 6.48 5.84 -13.29
N GLY A 118 7.39 6.55 -13.96
CA GLY A 118 7.93 6.18 -15.26
C GLY A 118 7.00 6.57 -16.41
N SER A 119 5.95 7.35 -16.15
CA SER A 119 4.95 7.74 -17.15
C SER A 119 5.39 8.90 -18.05
N SER A 120 6.53 9.54 -17.75
CA SER A 120 7.07 10.60 -18.60
C SER A 120 7.33 10.11 -20.03
N ALA A 121 6.76 10.81 -21.02
CA ALA A 121 6.88 10.45 -22.43
C ALA A 121 8.33 10.42 -22.95
N ILE A 122 9.25 11.15 -22.30
CA ILE A 122 10.69 11.15 -22.63
C ILE A 122 11.33 9.77 -22.42
N LEU A 123 10.70 8.91 -21.63
CA LEU A 123 11.17 7.55 -21.34
C LEU A 123 10.68 6.53 -22.37
N ASN A 124 9.71 6.85 -23.22
CA ASN A 124 9.15 5.87 -24.16
C ASN A 124 10.23 5.23 -25.05
N ASN A 125 10.14 3.90 -25.18
CA ASN A 125 11.05 3.00 -25.89
C ASN A 125 12.49 2.91 -25.32
N LYS A 126 12.72 3.34 -24.06
CA LYS A 126 14.06 3.35 -23.45
C LYS A 126 14.32 2.21 -22.46
N LEU A 127 13.38 1.30 -22.26
CA LEU A 127 13.48 0.14 -21.37
C LEU A 127 13.46 -1.17 -22.17
N GLY A 128 14.45 -2.03 -21.93
CA GLY A 128 14.60 -3.35 -22.56
C GLY A 128 14.58 -4.52 -21.58
N ILE A 129 14.29 -5.72 -22.07
CA ILE A 129 14.46 -7.00 -21.36
C ILE A 129 15.00 -8.07 -22.33
N TRP A 130 16.00 -8.82 -21.86
CA TRP A 130 16.44 -10.09 -22.45
C TRP A 130 16.20 -11.20 -21.41
N ASP A 131 15.51 -12.25 -21.82
CA ASP A 131 15.07 -13.34 -20.94
C ASP A 131 14.94 -14.67 -21.72
N GLY A 132 14.53 -15.78 -21.08
CA GLY A 132 14.47 -17.10 -21.72
C GLY A 132 13.31 -17.31 -22.71
N GLY A 133 12.48 -16.29 -22.95
CA GLY A 133 11.31 -16.39 -23.83
C GLY A 133 10.47 -15.12 -23.84
N ASN A 134 9.28 -15.19 -24.44
CA ASN A 134 8.44 -14.01 -24.63
C ASN A 134 7.66 -13.61 -23.37
N VAL A 135 7.35 -12.32 -23.28
CA VAL A 135 6.44 -11.76 -22.28
C VAL A 135 4.99 -12.02 -22.70
N TYR A 136 4.15 -12.47 -21.77
CA TYR A 136 2.70 -12.56 -22.00
C TYR A 136 2.06 -11.17 -22.03
N ALA A 137 2.14 -10.50 -23.18
CA ALA A 137 1.72 -9.11 -23.37
C ALA A 137 0.22 -8.85 -23.12
N LEU A 138 -0.62 -9.89 -23.17
CA LEU A 138 -2.06 -9.83 -22.91
C LEU A 138 -2.40 -9.94 -21.41
N HIS A 139 -1.42 -9.96 -20.52
CA HIS A 139 -1.67 -9.90 -19.09
C HIS A 139 -2.34 -8.56 -18.72
N ARG A 140 -3.37 -8.57 -17.88
CA ARG A 140 -4.16 -7.36 -17.54
C ARG A 140 -3.31 -6.22 -16.98
N GLU A 141 -2.24 -6.56 -16.25
CA GLU A 141 -1.28 -5.59 -15.72
C GLU A 141 -0.55 -4.77 -16.80
N PHE A 142 -0.59 -5.21 -18.07
CA PHE A 142 0.01 -4.55 -19.22
C PHE A 142 -1.01 -3.87 -20.14
N ASP A 143 -2.31 -3.88 -19.80
CA ASP A 143 -3.35 -3.25 -20.61
C ASP A 143 -2.97 -1.80 -20.98
N GLY A 144 -3.13 -1.36 -22.22
CA GLY A 144 -2.77 0.02 -22.62
C GLY A 144 -1.28 0.38 -22.53
N LYS A 145 -0.38 -0.58 -22.27
CA LYS A 145 1.07 -0.46 -22.48
C LYS A 145 1.46 -1.11 -23.81
N THR A 146 2.59 -0.70 -24.35
CA THR A 146 3.18 -1.31 -25.55
C THR A 146 4.31 -2.25 -25.15
N ILE A 147 4.05 -3.56 -25.18
CA ILE A 147 5.06 -4.60 -25.01
C ILE A 147 5.48 -5.06 -26.41
N LYS A 148 6.66 -4.63 -26.86
CA LYS A 148 7.19 -4.97 -28.19
C LYS A 148 8.03 -6.24 -28.09
N LEU A 149 7.49 -7.35 -28.58
CA LEU A 149 8.22 -8.61 -28.74
C LEU A 149 9.04 -8.55 -30.02
N ASN A 150 10.36 -8.65 -29.92
CA ASN A 150 11.27 -8.58 -31.09
C ASN A 150 11.66 -9.96 -31.63
N ASN A 151 11.45 -11.02 -30.85
CA ASN A 151 11.70 -12.42 -31.23
C ASN A 151 10.39 -13.21 -31.32
N THR A 152 10.41 -14.32 -32.07
CA THR A 152 9.29 -15.27 -32.14
C THR A 152 9.48 -16.37 -31.11
N GLY A 153 8.48 -16.67 -30.29
CA GLY A 153 8.58 -17.70 -29.26
C GLY A 153 7.37 -17.73 -28.34
N ASP A 154 7.31 -18.73 -27.46
CA ASP A 154 6.23 -18.88 -26.50
C ASP A 154 6.37 -17.92 -25.32
N ALA A 155 5.23 -17.48 -24.79
CA ALA A 155 5.21 -16.69 -23.57
C ALA A 155 5.50 -17.57 -22.35
N ILE A 156 6.45 -17.18 -21.51
CA ILE A 156 6.89 -17.97 -20.35
C ILE A 156 6.68 -17.21 -19.04
N ASP A 157 6.52 -17.96 -17.94
CA ASP A 157 6.32 -17.38 -16.60
C ASP A 157 7.50 -16.50 -16.18
N HIS A 158 8.75 -16.92 -16.46
CA HIS A 158 9.94 -16.18 -16.04
C HIS A 158 10.00 -14.76 -16.65
N ALA A 159 10.01 -14.64 -17.98
CA ALA A 159 10.04 -13.35 -18.69
C ALA A 159 8.84 -12.45 -18.34
N THR A 160 7.65 -13.06 -18.19
CA THR A 160 6.43 -12.34 -17.81
C THR A 160 6.56 -11.79 -16.39
N HIS A 161 7.06 -12.58 -15.45
CA HIS A 161 7.23 -12.19 -14.05
C HIS A 161 8.25 -11.07 -13.89
N VAL A 162 9.41 -11.18 -14.54
CA VAL A 162 10.46 -10.16 -14.59
C VAL A 162 9.91 -8.83 -15.13
N SER A 163 9.13 -8.89 -16.23
CA SER A 163 8.49 -7.71 -16.81
C SER A 163 7.47 -7.07 -15.88
N GLY A 164 6.64 -7.86 -15.20
CA GLY A 164 5.70 -7.36 -14.21
C GLY A 164 6.39 -6.68 -13.02
N THR A 165 7.54 -7.21 -12.58
CA THR A 165 8.32 -6.63 -11.48
C THR A 165 8.79 -5.22 -11.83
N MET A 166 9.18 -5.00 -13.09
CA MET A 166 9.57 -3.67 -13.56
C MET A 166 8.38 -2.72 -13.72
N LEU A 167 7.28 -3.12 -14.37
CA LEU A 167 6.29 -2.16 -14.89
C LEU A 167 4.81 -2.55 -14.81
N ALA A 168 4.43 -3.62 -14.11
CA ALA A 168 3.01 -3.94 -13.90
C ALA A 168 2.26 -2.73 -13.32
N LYS A 169 1.06 -2.44 -13.84
CA LYS A 169 0.25 -1.27 -13.43
C LYS A 169 -0.11 -1.26 -11.94
N GLY A 170 -0.24 -2.43 -11.34
CA GLY A 170 -0.83 -2.59 -10.02
C GLY A 170 -2.35 -2.66 -10.05
N ILE A 171 -2.94 -3.24 -11.11
CA ILE A 171 -4.38 -3.61 -11.10
C ILE A 171 -4.64 -4.51 -9.90
N TYR A 172 -3.75 -5.47 -9.67
CA TYR A 172 -3.58 -6.11 -8.39
C TYR A 172 -2.44 -5.42 -7.63
N ALA A 173 -2.77 -4.71 -6.54
CA ALA A 173 -1.80 -3.89 -5.81
C ALA A 173 -0.51 -4.66 -5.40
N PRO A 174 -0.56 -5.92 -4.95
CA PRO A 174 0.64 -6.72 -4.66
C PRO A 174 1.50 -7.10 -5.87
N ALA A 175 1.05 -6.87 -7.10
CA ALA A 175 1.87 -7.10 -8.29
C ALA A 175 2.44 -5.80 -8.87
N LYS A 176 2.11 -4.63 -8.30
CA LYS A 176 2.50 -3.32 -8.83
C LYS A 176 4.02 -3.22 -9.02
N GLY A 177 4.44 -2.99 -10.27
CA GLY A 177 5.85 -2.86 -10.63
C GLY A 177 6.48 -1.57 -10.12
N MET A 178 7.81 -1.51 -10.16
CA MET A 178 8.57 -0.34 -9.70
C MET A 178 8.24 0.92 -10.52
N ALA A 179 8.28 0.81 -11.86
CA ALA A 179 7.88 1.84 -12.81
C ALA A 179 6.49 1.54 -13.38
N PHE A 180 5.49 1.43 -12.51
CA PHE A 180 4.11 1.04 -12.86
C PHE A 180 3.43 1.94 -13.91
N GLY A 181 3.91 3.17 -14.11
CA GLY A 181 3.46 4.12 -15.13
C GLY A 181 4.20 4.03 -16.47
N ALA A 182 5.28 3.24 -16.59
CA ALA A 182 6.02 3.09 -17.84
C ALA A 182 5.12 2.58 -18.98
N ALA A 183 5.16 3.26 -20.12
CA ALA A 183 4.22 2.99 -21.22
C ALA A 183 4.73 1.92 -22.23
N THR A 184 6.03 1.65 -22.25
CA THR A 184 6.66 0.81 -23.28
C THR A 184 7.71 -0.13 -22.67
N LEU A 185 7.79 -1.36 -23.17
CA LEU A 185 8.87 -2.31 -22.91
C LEU A 185 9.27 -2.97 -24.24
N GLN A 186 10.57 -3.04 -24.52
CA GLN A 186 11.09 -3.84 -25.63
C GLN A 186 11.62 -5.17 -25.08
N SER A 187 11.22 -6.29 -25.67
CA SER A 187 11.51 -7.64 -25.18
C SER A 187 12.17 -8.49 -26.25
N TRP A 188 13.20 -9.22 -25.83
CA TRP A 188 13.97 -10.19 -26.61
C TRP A 188 14.16 -11.48 -25.81
N ASP A 189 14.45 -12.58 -26.52
CA ASP A 189 15.01 -13.77 -25.90
C ASP A 189 16.53 -13.60 -25.68
N PHE A 190 17.19 -14.50 -24.95
CA PHE A 190 18.64 -14.39 -24.67
C PHE A 190 19.56 -15.02 -25.73
N ASP A 191 19.02 -15.67 -26.77
CA ASP A 191 19.80 -16.59 -27.62
C ASP A 191 20.85 -15.87 -28.49
N ASN A 192 20.60 -14.60 -28.84
CA ASN A 192 21.47 -13.77 -29.68
C ASN A 192 21.76 -12.39 -29.05
N ASP A 193 21.87 -12.36 -27.72
CA ASP A 193 21.89 -11.14 -26.91
C ASP A 193 22.93 -10.11 -27.33
N VAL A 194 24.18 -10.50 -27.62
CA VAL A 194 25.25 -9.56 -27.98
C VAL A 194 24.88 -8.78 -29.24
N ALA A 195 24.38 -9.44 -30.28
CA ALA A 195 24.05 -8.78 -31.54
C ALA A 195 22.82 -7.87 -31.39
N GLU A 196 21.78 -8.37 -30.72
CA GLU A 196 20.54 -7.65 -30.50
C GLU A 196 20.73 -6.44 -29.59
N MET A 197 21.42 -6.64 -28.46
CA MET A 197 21.75 -5.59 -27.52
C MET A 197 22.62 -4.52 -28.17
N SER A 198 23.63 -4.90 -28.97
CA SER A 198 24.43 -3.95 -29.75
C SER A 198 23.57 -3.10 -30.67
N SER A 199 22.58 -3.70 -31.34
CA SER A 199 21.67 -2.99 -32.25
C SER A 199 20.69 -2.07 -31.51
N ALA A 200 20.27 -2.43 -30.30
CA ALA A 200 19.28 -1.68 -29.52
C ALA A 200 19.89 -0.60 -28.61
N ALA A 201 21.16 -0.74 -28.22
CA ALA A 201 21.81 0.03 -27.16
C ALA A 201 21.67 1.55 -27.31
N ALA A 202 21.80 2.10 -28.53
CA ALA A 202 21.69 3.54 -28.77
C ALA A 202 20.30 4.14 -28.45
N GLY A 203 19.25 3.31 -28.43
CA GLY A 203 17.88 3.72 -28.12
C GLY A 203 17.48 3.53 -26.66
N LEU A 204 18.25 2.76 -25.89
CA LEU A 204 17.93 2.34 -24.52
C LEU A 204 18.63 3.22 -23.47
N LEU A 205 18.02 3.31 -22.29
CA LEU A 205 18.66 3.81 -21.07
C LEU A 205 18.93 2.69 -20.08
N LEU A 206 18.03 1.72 -20.00
CA LEU A 206 18.17 0.56 -19.12
C LEU A 206 17.67 -0.70 -19.81
N SER A 207 18.31 -1.82 -19.49
CA SER A 207 17.81 -3.16 -19.77
C SER A 207 17.94 -4.05 -18.54
N ASN A 208 17.07 -5.05 -18.46
CA ASN A 208 17.17 -6.13 -17.50
C ASN A 208 17.59 -7.44 -18.19
N HIS A 209 18.58 -8.11 -17.63
CA HIS A 209 19.11 -9.40 -18.06
C HIS A 209 19.06 -10.38 -16.89
N SER A 210 18.04 -11.23 -16.84
CA SER A 210 17.78 -12.14 -15.72
C SER A 210 18.14 -13.58 -16.04
N TYR A 211 19.29 -13.76 -16.67
CA TYR A 211 19.89 -15.02 -17.09
C TYR A 211 21.41 -14.95 -16.90
N GLY A 212 22.10 -16.06 -17.09
CA GLY A 212 23.55 -16.14 -17.03
C GLY A 212 24.02 -17.54 -17.44
N ASP A 213 25.32 -17.71 -17.61
CA ASP A 213 25.89 -19.01 -17.98
C ASP A 213 25.81 -19.99 -16.81
N VAL A 214 25.55 -21.26 -17.13
CA VAL A 214 25.60 -22.36 -16.15
C VAL A 214 27.05 -22.65 -15.80
N GLY A 215 27.39 -22.55 -14.51
CA GLY A 215 28.74 -22.80 -13.99
C GLY A 215 28.75 -23.75 -12.81
N GLY A 216 29.79 -24.59 -12.75
CA GLY A 216 29.99 -25.57 -11.68
C GLY A 216 28.93 -26.65 -11.68
N TRP A 217 28.25 -26.84 -10.56
CA TRP A 217 27.16 -27.80 -10.43
C TRP A 217 25.81 -27.25 -10.90
N ASP A 218 25.07 -28.05 -11.66
CA ASP A 218 23.66 -27.82 -11.98
C ASP A 218 22.86 -29.13 -11.97
N TYR A 219 21.56 -29.04 -11.68
CA TYR A 219 20.67 -30.20 -11.67
C TYR A 219 19.79 -30.21 -12.91
N ASN A 220 20.12 -31.10 -13.85
CA ASN A 220 19.30 -31.36 -15.01
C ASN A 220 18.06 -32.16 -14.59
N ALA A 221 16.95 -31.44 -14.42
CA ALA A 221 15.68 -32.01 -14.01
C ALA A 221 15.05 -32.93 -15.07
N ALA A 222 15.33 -32.70 -16.37
CA ALA A 222 14.78 -33.52 -17.45
C ALA A 222 15.36 -34.94 -17.44
N ASP A 223 16.67 -35.06 -17.21
CA ASP A 223 17.37 -36.35 -17.12
C ASP A 223 17.49 -36.87 -15.68
N GLY A 224 17.00 -36.11 -14.69
CA GLY A 224 16.98 -36.48 -13.27
C GLY A 224 18.39 -36.67 -12.67
N ARG A 225 19.39 -35.90 -13.13
CA ARG A 225 20.80 -36.12 -12.79
C ARG A 225 21.54 -34.82 -12.46
N TRP A 226 22.58 -34.93 -11.63
CA TRP A 226 23.51 -33.83 -11.38
C TRP A 226 24.61 -33.78 -12.44
N GLU A 227 24.89 -32.57 -12.90
CA GLU A 227 25.85 -32.26 -13.95
C GLU A 227 26.93 -31.32 -13.40
N TRP A 228 28.19 -31.63 -13.71
CA TRP A 228 29.36 -30.78 -13.45
C TRP A 228 29.82 -30.17 -14.77
N TYR A 229 29.73 -28.84 -14.86
CA TYR A 229 30.12 -28.05 -16.02
C TYR A 229 31.59 -27.58 -15.98
N GLY A 230 32.28 -27.73 -14.85
CA GLY A 230 33.73 -27.51 -14.80
C GLY A 230 34.51 -28.57 -15.58
N LEU A 231 35.73 -28.24 -16.00
CA LEU A 231 36.51 -29.16 -16.83
C LEU A 231 37.01 -30.35 -16.00
N PRO A 232 37.22 -31.53 -16.62
CA PRO A 232 37.73 -32.70 -15.92
C PRO A 232 39.09 -32.42 -15.26
N GLY A 233 39.16 -32.69 -13.96
CA GLY A 233 40.35 -32.46 -13.13
C GLY A 233 40.32 -31.16 -12.31
N ASP A 234 39.41 -30.23 -12.63
CA ASP A 234 39.30 -28.98 -11.87
C ASP A 234 38.61 -29.21 -10.53
N THR A 235 39.02 -28.44 -9.53
CA THR A 235 38.40 -28.41 -8.20
C THR A 235 37.24 -27.42 -8.12
N GLU A 236 37.18 -26.49 -9.05
CA GLU A 236 36.20 -25.41 -9.20
C GLU A 236 36.04 -25.11 -10.70
N ASP A 237 34.89 -24.61 -11.13
CA ASP A 237 34.70 -24.27 -12.53
C ASP A 237 35.41 -22.95 -12.85
N TYR A 238 36.29 -22.96 -13.86
CA TYR A 238 37.03 -21.79 -14.30
C TYR A 238 36.13 -20.68 -14.87
N ASN A 239 34.86 -20.95 -15.18
CA ASN A 239 33.91 -19.93 -15.65
C ASN A 239 33.42 -18.98 -14.53
N PHE A 240 33.61 -19.34 -13.26
CA PHE A 240 33.34 -18.43 -12.17
C PHE A 240 34.39 -17.32 -12.14
N GLY A 241 33.95 -16.08 -11.95
CA GLY A 241 34.80 -14.90 -11.95
C GLY A 241 35.41 -14.53 -13.31
N PHE A 242 35.20 -15.35 -14.34
CA PHE A 242 35.93 -15.32 -15.59
C PHE A 242 35.51 -14.20 -16.52
N TYR A 243 36.48 -13.48 -17.10
CA TYR A 243 36.22 -12.43 -18.08
C TYR A 243 36.61 -12.93 -19.48
N ASP A 244 35.62 -13.35 -20.28
CA ASP A 244 35.80 -13.93 -21.60
C ASP A 244 35.52 -12.93 -22.76
N ALA A 245 35.46 -13.43 -23.99
CA ALA A 245 35.18 -12.61 -25.16
C ALA A 245 33.72 -12.10 -25.22
N ARG A 246 32.76 -12.82 -24.64
CA ARG A 246 31.36 -12.38 -24.56
C ARG A 246 31.22 -11.28 -23.51
N THR A 247 31.81 -11.44 -22.33
CA THR A 247 31.91 -10.39 -21.29
C THR A 247 32.61 -9.14 -21.83
N GLN A 248 33.69 -9.31 -22.61
CA GLN A 248 34.34 -8.19 -23.30
C GLN A 248 33.39 -7.45 -24.25
N SER A 249 32.55 -8.19 -24.98
CA SER A 249 31.58 -7.59 -25.90
C SER A 249 30.54 -6.75 -25.16
N TRP A 250 30.12 -7.17 -23.96
CA TRP A 250 29.21 -6.38 -23.10
C TRP A 250 29.85 -5.08 -22.62
N ASP A 251 31.10 -5.12 -22.16
CA ASP A 251 31.84 -3.89 -21.79
C ASP A 251 31.99 -2.95 -22.99
N LYS A 252 32.24 -3.50 -24.18
CA LYS A 252 32.33 -2.73 -25.43
C LYS A 252 31.00 -2.10 -25.82
N ILE A 253 29.87 -2.79 -25.63
CA ILE A 253 28.53 -2.24 -25.87
C ILE A 253 28.28 -1.07 -24.92
N ALA A 254 28.49 -1.26 -23.61
CA ALA A 254 28.30 -0.22 -22.61
C ALA A 254 29.22 1.00 -22.86
N TYR A 255 30.48 0.77 -23.25
CA TYR A 255 31.42 1.85 -23.59
C TYR A 255 30.95 2.67 -24.80
N ASN A 256 30.45 2.02 -25.85
CA ASN A 256 29.98 2.70 -27.05
C ASN A 256 28.56 3.29 -26.91
N ALA A 257 27.80 2.89 -25.89
CA ALA A 257 26.47 3.41 -25.56
C ALA A 257 26.47 4.02 -24.14
N PRO A 258 27.07 5.21 -23.94
CA PRO A 258 27.40 5.74 -22.61
C PRO A 258 26.20 6.09 -21.71
N TYR A 259 24.98 6.08 -22.25
CA TYR A 259 23.73 6.32 -21.50
C TYR A 259 22.94 5.03 -21.19
N TYR A 260 23.38 3.89 -21.73
CA TYR A 260 22.71 2.61 -21.59
C TYR A 260 23.34 1.80 -20.46
N LEU A 261 22.59 1.62 -19.37
CA LEU A 261 22.99 0.77 -18.26
C LEU A 261 22.37 -0.62 -18.40
N ILE A 262 23.23 -1.61 -18.62
CA ILE A 262 22.86 -3.04 -18.61
C ILE A 262 22.78 -3.49 -17.15
N VAL A 263 21.63 -4.01 -16.73
CA VAL A 263 21.43 -4.56 -15.37
C VAL A 263 21.30 -6.07 -15.47
N GLU A 264 22.21 -6.81 -14.82
CA GLU A 264 22.28 -8.28 -14.91
C GLU A 264 22.11 -8.92 -13.53
N SER A 265 21.41 -10.05 -13.46
CA SER A 265 21.37 -10.87 -12.25
C SER A 265 22.72 -11.50 -11.94
N ALA A 266 23.14 -11.53 -10.66
CA ALA A 266 24.43 -12.10 -10.26
C ALA A 266 24.52 -13.63 -10.42
N GLY A 267 23.39 -14.33 -10.56
CA GLY A 267 23.32 -15.79 -10.62
C GLY A 267 22.84 -16.43 -9.31
N ASN A 268 22.43 -17.69 -9.41
CA ASN A 268 21.83 -18.47 -8.31
C ASN A 268 22.68 -19.71 -7.93
N SER A 269 23.97 -19.70 -8.26
CA SER A 269 24.85 -20.87 -8.19
C SER A 269 24.96 -21.43 -6.77
N ARG A 270 24.83 -20.60 -5.72
CA ARG A 270 24.97 -21.02 -4.31
C ARG A 270 23.89 -22.00 -3.83
N SER A 271 22.78 -22.15 -4.57
CA SER A 271 21.80 -23.21 -4.33
C SER A 271 22.09 -24.54 -5.06
N SER A 272 22.94 -24.53 -6.08
CA SER A 272 23.31 -25.70 -6.88
C SER A 272 24.63 -26.28 -6.38
N ASN A 273 24.61 -27.06 -5.29
CA ASN A 273 25.83 -27.51 -4.60
C ASN A 273 26.39 -28.86 -5.06
N GLY A 274 25.80 -29.46 -6.10
CA GLY A 274 26.11 -30.80 -6.55
C GLY A 274 25.53 -31.90 -5.66
N PRO A 275 25.67 -33.16 -6.09
CA PRO A 275 25.21 -34.30 -5.30
C PRO A 275 26.13 -34.51 -4.08
N PRO A 276 25.72 -35.23 -3.03
CA PRO A 276 26.61 -35.57 -1.93
C PRO A 276 27.89 -36.26 -2.43
N VAL A 277 29.03 -35.99 -1.78
CA VAL A 277 30.29 -36.69 -2.08
C VAL A 277 30.07 -38.20 -2.03
N GLY A 278 30.57 -38.92 -3.03
CA GLY A 278 30.33 -40.35 -3.21
C GLY A 278 29.10 -40.72 -4.04
N SER A 279 28.23 -39.77 -4.36
CA SER A 279 27.06 -40.01 -5.22
C SER A 279 27.38 -39.79 -6.69
N THR A 280 26.68 -40.48 -7.58
CA THR A 280 26.91 -40.41 -9.02
C THR A 280 26.68 -39.00 -9.57
N TYR A 281 27.57 -38.56 -10.48
CA TYR A 281 27.40 -37.34 -11.25
C TYR A 281 27.79 -37.53 -12.73
N TYR A 282 27.39 -36.59 -13.57
CA TYR A 282 27.74 -36.53 -14.98
C TYR A 282 28.62 -35.30 -15.25
N GLY A 283 29.51 -35.39 -16.21
CA GLY A 283 30.42 -34.31 -16.59
C GLY A 283 31.13 -34.62 -17.90
N TYR A 284 31.92 -33.68 -18.38
CA TYR A 284 32.67 -33.85 -19.62
C TYR A 284 33.61 -35.07 -19.60
N THR A 285 33.74 -35.69 -20.77
CA THR A 285 34.59 -36.88 -20.96
C THR A 285 36.05 -36.55 -20.72
N SER A 286 36.54 -35.48 -21.35
CA SER A 286 37.90 -34.94 -21.16
C SER A 286 37.88 -33.41 -21.37
N ARG A 287 38.99 -32.71 -21.12
CA ARG A 287 39.09 -31.26 -21.37
C ARG A 287 38.92 -30.87 -22.86
N THR A 288 39.01 -31.83 -23.77
CA THR A 288 38.88 -31.62 -25.23
C THR A 288 37.66 -32.32 -25.83
N ASP A 289 36.90 -33.06 -25.01
CA ASP A 289 35.71 -33.79 -25.45
C ASP A 289 34.51 -33.37 -24.59
N PRO A 290 33.60 -32.53 -25.14
CA PRO A 290 32.47 -31.97 -24.41
C PRO A 290 31.31 -32.96 -24.23
N THR A 291 31.48 -34.24 -24.60
CA THR A 291 30.45 -35.26 -24.37
C THR A 291 30.27 -35.50 -22.88
N PHE A 292 29.05 -35.32 -22.37
CA PHE A 292 28.68 -35.63 -20.98
C PHE A 292 28.56 -37.15 -20.79
N ILE A 293 29.34 -37.68 -19.84
CA ILE A 293 29.30 -39.10 -19.45
C ILE A 293 29.10 -39.23 -17.95
N ASN A 294 28.65 -40.40 -17.52
CA ASN A 294 28.64 -40.75 -16.10
C ASN A 294 30.09 -40.84 -15.59
N LYS A 295 30.43 -40.00 -14.61
CA LYS A 295 31.79 -39.92 -14.03
C LYS A 295 31.95 -40.79 -12.78
N GLY A 296 30.92 -41.55 -12.42
CA GLY A 296 30.87 -42.32 -11.19
C GLY A 296 30.67 -41.42 -9.96
N PRO A 297 31.16 -41.83 -8.78
CA PRO A 297 30.95 -41.09 -7.53
C PRO A 297 31.69 -39.75 -7.54
N ARG A 298 31.01 -38.68 -7.10
CA ARG A 298 31.59 -37.34 -6.90
C ARG A 298 32.79 -37.42 -5.95
N PRO A 299 33.99 -36.97 -6.35
CA PRO A 299 35.14 -36.88 -5.46
C PRO A 299 35.00 -35.69 -4.49
N ALA A 300 35.68 -35.76 -3.34
CA ALA A 300 35.68 -34.67 -2.34
C ALA A 300 36.44 -33.41 -2.82
N THR A 301 37.23 -33.51 -3.89
CA THR A 301 38.06 -32.42 -4.42
C THR A 301 37.28 -31.40 -5.23
N ILE A 302 36.10 -31.75 -5.76
CA ILE A 302 35.25 -30.78 -6.48
C ILE A 302 34.40 -30.04 -5.45
N SER A 303 34.63 -28.73 -5.36
CA SER A 303 33.94 -27.82 -4.44
C SER A 303 32.43 -27.81 -4.68
N SER A 304 31.68 -27.41 -3.67
CA SER A 304 30.28 -27.02 -3.84
C SER A 304 30.22 -25.55 -4.22
N ASN A 305 29.19 -25.14 -4.96
CA ASN A 305 29.03 -23.75 -5.41
C ASN A 305 28.63 -22.77 -4.29
N ASN A 306 28.75 -23.10 -2.99
CA ASN A 306 28.27 -22.27 -1.87
C ASN A 306 29.27 -21.22 -1.36
N GLY A 307 30.45 -21.13 -1.98
CA GLY A 307 31.54 -20.22 -1.62
C GLY A 307 31.43 -18.81 -2.22
N TYR A 308 32.56 -18.09 -2.13
CA TYR A 308 32.83 -16.89 -2.93
C TYR A 308 33.23 -17.29 -4.34
N ASP A 309 33.33 -16.32 -5.25
CA ASP A 309 33.78 -16.52 -6.62
C ASP A 309 32.87 -17.50 -7.38
N VAL A 310 31.57 -17.16 -7.46
CA VAL A 310 30.55 -18.02 -8.13
C VAL A 310 29.59 -17.23 -9.03
N ILE A 311 30.02 -16.05 -9.47
CA ILE A 311 29.37 -15.24 -10.49
C ILE A 311 29.99 -15.60 -11.84
N THR A 312 29.19 -16.00 -12.81
CA THR A 312 29.68 -16.46 -14.12
C THR A 312 29.91 -15.29 -15.09
N THR A 313 30.90 -15.46 -15.95
CA THR A 313 31.14 -14.72 -17.22
C THR A 313 30.53 -13.32 -17.34
N THR A 314 29.37 -13.15 -17.97
CA THR A 314 28.77 -11.84 -18.31
C THR A 314 28.49 -10.99 -17.07
N GLY A 315 28.09 -11.63 -15.97
CA GLY A 315 27.90 -10.99 -14.66
C GLY A 315 29.17 -10.35 -14.09
N THR A 316 30.33 -10.67 -14.66
CA THR A 316 31.63 -10.08 -14.31
C THR A 316 32.02 -8.87 -15.15
N ALA A 317 31.22 -8.42 -16.13
CA ALA A 317 31.54 -7.23 -16.92
C ALA A 317 31.71 -5.98 -16.04
N LYS A 318 32.66 -5.09 -16.37
CA LYS A 318 32.98 -3.90 -15.55
C LYS A 318 31.87 -2.85 -15.60
N ASN A 319 31.28 -2.68 -16.78
CA ASN A 319 30.44 -1.53 -17.10
C ASN A 319 28.94 -1.75 -16.86
N ILE A 320 28.55 -2.96 -16.48
CA ILE A 320 27.17 -3.31 -16.12
C ILE A 320 26.89 -3.07 -14.64
N LEU A 321 25.62 -3.15 -14.25
CA LEU A 321 25.20 -3.26 -12.86
C LEU A 321 24.79 -4.71 -12.56
N THR A 322 25.66 -5.46 -11.89
CA THR A 322 25.40 -6.83 -11.46
C THR A 322 24.66 -6.83 -10.13
N VAL A 323 23.52 -7.52 -10.06
CA VAL A 323 22.56 -7.44 -8.96
C VAL A 323 22.46 -8.77 -8.21
N GLY A 324 22.90 -8.77 -6.96
CA GLY A 324 22.66 -9.86 -6.03
C GLY A 324 21.28 -9.78 -5.37
N SER A 325 20.90 -10.83 -4.65
CA SER A 325 19.60 -10.94 -4.01
C SER A 325 19.72 -10.89 -2.49
N VAL A 326 18.86 -10.08 -1.89
CA VAL A 326 18.55 -10.12 -0.45
C VAL A 326 17.11 -10.52 -0.24
N GLY A 327 16.81 -10.85 1.02
CA GLY A 327 15.42 -11.05 1.42
C GLY A 327 14.69 -9.73 1.67
N PRO A 328 13.35 -9.75 1.59
CA PRO A 328 12.51 -8.59 1.74
C PRO A 328 12.72 -7.85 3.06
N GLN A 329 12.62 -6.52 2.95
CA GLN A 329 12.60 -5.56 4.05
C GLN A 329 11.30 -4.76 3.93
N PRO A 330 10.18 -5.27 4.48
CA PRO A 330 8.84 -4.70 4.26
C PRO A 330 8.66 -3.23 4.70
N ASN A 331 9.51 -2.74 5.59
CA ASN A 331 9.52 -1.35 6.05
C ASN A 331 10.69 -0.53 5.47
N GLY A 332 11.43 -1.12 4.52
CA GLY A 332 12.75 -0.66 4.11
C GLY A 332 13.87 -1.11 5.06
N PRO A 333 15.13 -0.94 4.64
CA PRO A 333 16.29 -1.32 5.42
C PRO A 333 16.53 -0.33 6.56
N VAL A 334 16.98 -0.83 7.72
CA VAL A 334 17.16 0.05 8.87
C VAL A 334 18.46 -0.18 9.64
N ASN A 335 18.98 -1.40 9.90
CA ASN A 335 20.44 -1.59 9.92
C ASN A 335 20.97 -2.38 8.75
N ARG A 336 22.29 -2.21 8.57
CA ARG A 336 23.13 -3.00 7.70
C ARG A 336 23.15 -4.50 8.02
N GLN A 337 23.06 -4.90 9.29
CA GLN A 337 23.17 -6.32 9.64
C GLN A 337 21.87 -7.09 9.44
N ASP A 338 20.77 -6.39 9.21
CA ASP A 338 19.43 -6.94 9.00
C ASP A 338 19.21 -7.47 7.60
N ILE A 339 20.05 -6.95 6.72
CA ILE A 339 20.08 -7.28 5.33
C ILE A 339 20.82 -8.61 5.25
N SER A 340 20.04 -9.68 5.11
CA SER A 340 20.55 -11.00 4.85
C SER A 340 20.49 -11.28 3.35
N THR A 341 21.65 -11.63 2.80
CA THR A 341 21.78 -12.21 1.46
C THR A 341 20.89 -13.44 1.33
N SER A 342 20.34 -13.64 0.14
CA SER A 342 19.61 -14.84 -0.22
C SER A 342 20.54 -16.03 -0.29
N TYR A 343 20.06 -17.21 0.11
CA TYR A 343 20.89 -18.42 0.18
C TYR A 343 21.39 -18.86 -1.20
N PHE A 344 20.65 -18.54 -2.27
CA PHE A 344 21.00 -18.85 -3.65
C PHE A 344 21.90 -17.80 -4.32
N SER A 345 21.91 -16.54 -3.84
CA SER A 345 22.58 -15.43 -4.53
C SER A 345 24.08 -15.73 -4.67
N SER A 346 24.60 -15.67 -5.89
CA SER A 346 26.03 -15.77 -6.17
C SER A 346 26.81 -14.57 -5.62
N TRP A 347 28.07 -14.83 -5.25
CA TRP A 347 28.99 -13.87 -4.64
C TRP A 347 30.24 -13.73 -5.51
N GLY A 348 30.85 -12.55 -5.50
CA GLY A 348 32.18 -12.35 -6.06
C GLY A 348 33.27 -12.91 -5.14
N PRO A 349 34.54 -12.51 -5.31
CA PRO A 349 35.04 -11.56 -6.30
C PRO A 349 34.91 -12.09 -7.74
N THR A 350 35.26 -11.27 -8.72
CA THR A 350 35.68 -11.79 -10.03
C THR A 350 37.08 -12.40 -9.94
N ASP A 351 37.52 -13.13 -10.97
CA ASP A 351 38.88 -13.71 -11.02
C ASP A 351 39.97 -12.65 -10.87
N ASP A 352 39.76 -11.47 -11.47
CA ASP A 352 40.71 -10.36 -11.36
C ASP A 352 40.59 -9.56 -10.05
N GLY A 353 39.66 -9.94 -9.18
CA GLY A 353 39.49 -9.44 -7.82
C GLY A 353 38.59 -8.21 -7.69
N ARG A 354 37.72 -7.93 -8.67
CA ARG A 354 36.77 -6.81 -8.61
C ARG A 354 35.58 -7.13 -7.72
N VAL A 355 34.94 -6.07 -7.22
CA VAL A 355 33.73 -6.16 -6.41
C VAL A 355 32.54 -6.53 -7.28
N LYS A 356 32.00 -7.74 -7.05
CA LYS A 356 30.72 -8.20 -7.59
C LYS A 356 29.94 -8.98 -6.50
N PRO A 357 28.60 -8.96 -6.48
CA PRO A 357 27.73 -8.07 -7.28
C PRO A 357 28.05 -6.59 -7.00
N ASP A 358 27.60 -5.67 -7.85
CA ASP A 358 27.80 -4.23 -7.58
C ASP A 358 26.87 -3.75 -6.45
N ILE A 359 25.67 -4.32 -6.39
CA ILE A 359 24.61 -3.93 -5.46
C ILE A 359 23.66 -5.12 -5.25
N VAL A 360 22.79 -5.06 -4.25
CA VAL A 360 21.73 -6.04 -4.04
C VAL A 360 20.33 -5.43 -4.07
N GLY A 361 19.35 -6.24 -4.47
CA GLY A 361 17.92 -5.91 -4.47
C GLY A 361 17.08 -7.04 -3.90
N ASP A 362 15.78 -6.84 -3.80
CA ASP A 362 14.87 -7.86 -3.27
C ASP A 362 14.58 -8.93 -4.32
N GLY A 363 15.00 -10.17 -4.07
CA GLY A 363 14.82 -11.29 -4.99
C GLY A 363 14.22 -12.54 -4.35
N GLU A 364 13.81 -12.50 -3.09
CA GLU A 364 13.18 -13.64 -2.42
C GLU A 364 11.67 -13.52 -2.39
N ASN A 365 11.01 -14.50 -2.99
CA ASN A 365 9.56 -14.60 -3.04
C ASN A 365 8.98 -13.29 -3.56
N ILE A 366 9.30 -12.87 -4.79
CA ILE A 366 8.60 -11.75 -5.43
C ILE A 366 7.40 -12.26 -6.23
N TYR A 367 6.30 -11.51 -6.27
CA TYR A 367 4.99 -11.90 -6.78
C TYR A 367 4.69 -10.92 -7.86
N SER A 368 4.48 -11.48 -9.03
CA SER A 368 4.32 -10.70 -10.22
C SER A 368 3.47 -11.49 -11.19
N THR A 369 3.34 -10.95 -12.38
CA THR A 369 2.55 -11.49 -13.48
C THR A 369 3.10 -12.84 -13.95
N GLY A 370 2.21 -13.77 -14.30
CA GLY A 370 2.55 -15.04 -14.95
C GLY A 370 1.92 -15.16 -16.34
N ALA A 371 2.27 -16.22 -17.05
CA ALA A 371 1.95 -16.39 -18.47
C ALA A 371 0.70 -17.25 -18.76
N GLN A 372 0.11 -17.91 -17.74
CA GLN A 372 -0.97 -18.88 -17.97
C GLN A 372 -2.28 -18.25 -18.49
N ASN A 373 -2.67 -17.08 -17.99
CA ASN A 373 -3.88 -16.37 -18.41
C ASN A 373 -3.81 -14.88 -18.01
N PRO A 374 -4.72 -14.01 -18.49
CA PRO A 374 -4.65 -12.56 -18.26
C PRO A 374 -4.70 -12.09 -16.80
N SER A 375 -5.07 -12.95 -15.85
CA SER A 375 -5.14 -12.65 -14.40
C SER A 375 -4.28 -13.59 -13.56
N TYR A 376 -3.27 -14.25 -14.16
CA TYR A 376 -2.41 -15.21 -13.46
C TYR A 376 -1.20 -14.53 -12.80
N TYR A 377 -0.96 -14.86 -11.54
CA TYR A 377 0.17 -14.36 -10.77
C TYR A 377 0.80 -15.52 -10.00
N LEU A 378 2.10 -15.43 -9.75
CA LEU A 378 2.87 -16.45 -9.05
C LEU A 378 4.02 -15.81 -8.26
N TYR A 379 4.59 -16.57 -7.34
CA TYR A 379 5.81 -16.19 -6.62
C TYR A 379 7.02 -16.83 -7.29
N LEU A 380 8.07 -16.05 -7.53
CA LEU A 380 9.39 -16.56 -7.92
C LEU A 380 10.48 -16.01 -6.99
N SER A 381 11.57 -16.75 -6.86
CA SER A 381 12.77 -16.31 -6.12
C SER A 381 13.99 -16.49 -7.00
N GLY A 382 14.89 -15.51 -6.95
CA GLY A 382 16.14 -15.53 -7.70
C GLY A 382 16.75 -14.14 -7.78
N THR A 383 18.04 -14.08 -8.10
CA THR A 383 18.67 -12.82 -8.56
C THR A 383 17.96 -12.28 -9.82
N SER A 384 17.32 -13.16 -10.60
CA SER A 384 16.36 -12.84 -11.66
C SER A 384 15.17 -11.99 -11.23
N MET A 385 14.80 -11.97 -9.95
CA MET A 385 13.74 -11.09 -9.42
C MET A 385 14.31 -9.82 -8.78
N ALA A 386 15.54 -9.88 -8.26
CA ALA A 386 16.25 -8.71 -7.74
C ALA A 386 16.65 -7.72 -8.85
N ALA A 387 17.15 -8.22 -9.98
CA ALA A 387 17.53 -7.41 -11.14
C ALA A 387 16.38 -6.52 -11.67
N PRO A 388 15.14 -7.02 -11.90
CA PRO A 388 14.04 -6.17 -12.35
C PRO A 388 13.49 -5.25 -11.25
N ASN A 389 13.61 -5.64 -9.98
CA ASN A 389 13.33 -4.72 -8.86
C ASN A 389 14.26 -3.50 -8.91
N ILE A 390 15.56 -3.69 -9.17
CA ILE A 390 16.49 -2.57 -9.34
C ILE A 390 16.24 -1.83 -10.65
N THR A 391 16.10 -2.54 -11.77
CA THR A 391 15.97 -1.93 -13.10
C THR A 391 14.78 -0.97 -13.17
N GLY A 392 13.60 -1.40 -12.74
CA GLY A 392 12.42 -0.53 -12.73
C GLY A 392 12.56 0.65 -11.77
N SER A 393 13.30 0.49 -10.66
CA SER A 393 13.55 1.56 -9.70
C SER A 393 14.50 2.62 -10.28
N LEU A 394 15.61 2.19 -10.89
CA LEU A 394 16.57 3.09 -11.55
C LEU A 394 15.97 3.82 -12.76
N TYR A 395 14.97 3.22 -13.42
CA TYR A 395 14.20 3.90 -14.46
C TYR A 395 13.47 5.15 -13.94
N LEU A 396 12.97 5.11 -12.69
CA LEU A 396 12.41 6.29 -12.03
C LEU A 396 13.48 7.35 -11.70
N LEU A 397 14.71 6.94 -11.37
CA LEU A 397 15.79 7.92 -11.17
C LEU A 397 16.13 8.67 -12.47
N GLN A 398 16.10 7.98 -13.62
CA GLN A 398 16.25 8.66 -14.92
C GLN A 398 15.08 9.61 -15.21
N GLU A 399 13.84 9.23 -14.84
CA GLU A 399 12.69 10.15 -14.90
C GLU A 399 12.97 11.43 -14.12
N TYR A 400 13.39 11.27 -12.86
CA TYR A 400 13.59 12.39 -11.95
C TYR A 400 14.77 13.27 -12.35
N TYR A 401 15.88 12.65 -12.74
CA TYR A 401 17.05 13.38 -13.20
C TYR A 401 16.71 14.20 -14.44
N ALA A 402 15.98 13.63 -15.41
CA ALA A 402 15.53 14.36 -16.59
C ALA A 402 14.62 15.55 -16.23
N GLN A 403 13.71 15.39 -15.26
CA GLN A 403 12.88 16.50 -14.77
C GLN A 403 13.74 17.64 -14.16
N LYS A 404 14.85 17.32 -13.50
CA LYS A 404 15.74 18.31 -12.87
C LYS A 404 16.80 18.89 -13.80
N ASN A 405 17.14 18.20 -14.89
CA ASN A 405 18.26 18.55 -15.77
C ASN A 405 17.80 18.82 -17.20
N SER A 406 16.67 19.52 -17.36
CA SER A 406 16.16 19.99 -18.67
C SER A 406 15.98 18.88 -19.71
N GLY A 407 15.55 17.69 -19.27
CA GLY A 407 15.33 16.51 -20.12
C GLY A 407 16.59 15.67 -20.40
N ASN A 408 17.76 16.06 -19.88
CA ASN A 408 18.97 15.25 -20.03
C ASN A 408 18.94 14.04 -19.09
N PHE A 409 19.49 12.91 -19.55
CA PHE A 409 19.64 11.70 -18.75
C PHE A 409 21.05 11.60 -18.17
N MET A 410 21.20 10.84 -17.10
CA MET A 410 22.51 10.44 -16.58
C MET A 410 23.18 9.46 -17.52
N ARG A 411 24.51 9.52 -17.66
CA ARG A 411 25.32 8.42 -18.20
C ARG A 411 25.11 7.16 -17.36
N ALA A 412 25.32 6.00 -17.98
CA ALA A 412 25.25 4.70 -17.32
C ALA A 412 26.19 4.64 -16.11
N ALA A 413 27.42 5.14 -16.25
CA ALA A 413 28.38 5.26 -15.14
C ALA A 413 27.85 6.14 -13.99
N THR A 414 27.14 7.22 -14.29
CA THR A 414 26.57 8.12 -13.27
C THR A 414 25.41 7.47 -12.55
N LEU A 415 24.52 6.77 -13.26
CA LEU A 415 23.41 6.04 -12.65
C LEU A 415 23.90 4.87 -11.79
N LYS A 416 24.86 4.07 -12.29
CA LYS A 416 25.54 3.00 -11.54
C LYS A 416 26.25 3.58 -10.30
N GLY A 417 27.07 4.61 -10.49
CA GLY A 417 27.79 5.28 -9.43
C GLY A 417 26.87 5.87 -8.38
N LEU A 418 25.73 6.46 -8.76
CA LEU A 418 24.76 7.03 -7.81
C LEU A 418 24.08 5.92 -6.99
N ALA A 419 23.67 4.85 -7.65
CA ALA A 419 23.09 3.68 -6.99
C ALA A 419 24.06 3.11 -5.95
N CYS A 420 25.33 2.87 -6.31
CA CYS A 420 26.36 2.38 -5.40
C CYS A 420 26.76 3.40 -4.32
N HIS A 421 26.90 4.69 -4.67
CA HIS A 421 27.30 5.75 -3.72
C HIS A 421 26.29 5.93 -2.58
N THR A 422 25.01 5.84 -2.92
CA THR A 422 23.91 6.04 -1.97
C THR A 422 23.37 4.75 -1.36
N ALA A 423 23.88 3.60 -1.79
CA ALA A 423 23.45 2.30 -1.32
C ALA A 423 23.45 2.23 0.21
N PHE A 424 22.44 1.57 0.74
CA PHE A 424 22.35 1.25 2.15
C PHE A 424 23.34 0.12 2.43
N ASP A 425 24.44 0.45 3.10
CA ASP A 425 25.50 -0.47 3.53
C ASP A 425 24.91 -1.74 4.18
N ALA A 426 25.44 -2.91 3.83
CA ALA A 426 24.98 -4.22 4.29
C ALA A 426 26.21 -5.11 4.53
N GLY A 427 26.15 -6.06 5.45
CA GLY A 427 27.32 -6.93 5.68
C GLY A 427 28.43 -6.22 6.46
N ASN A 428 29.65 -6.13 5.96
CA ASN A 428 30.72 -5.36 6.65
C ASN A 428 30.53 -3.85 6.45
N VAL A 429 31.32 -3.00 7.13
CA VAL A 429 31.29 -1.56 6.81
C VAL A 429 32.07 -1.34 5.51
N GLY A 430 31.43 -0.70 4.54
CA GLY A 430 32.01 -0.50 3.21
C GLY A 430 31.73 -1.69 2.28
N PRO A 431 32.29 -1.67 1.06
CA PRO A 431 31.97 -2.68 0.06
C PRO A 431 32.41 -4.08 0.50
N ASP A 432 31.70 -5.11 0.04
CA ASP A 432 32.09 -6.52 0.18
C ASP A 432 31.67 -7.38 -1.02
N TYR A 433 32.16 -8.61 -1.11
CA TYR A 433 31.87 -9.51 -2.24
C TYR A 433 30.52 -10.24 -2.14
N ILE A 434 29.72 -9.96 -1.09
CA ILE A 434 28.39 -10.55 -0.88
C ILE A 434 27.30 -9.56 -1.33
N TYR A 435 27.39 -8.33 -0.82
CA TYR A 435 26.41 -7.26 -0.99
C TYR A 435 26.86 -6.18 -1.98
N GLY A 436 28.11 -6.24 -2.46
CA GLY A 436 28.68 -5.18 -3.27
C GLY A 436 28.83 -3.91 -2.47
N TRP A 437 28.33 -2.79 -3.00
CA TRP A 437 28.25 -1.51 -2.30
C TRP A 437 27.05 -1.41 -1.34
N GLY A 438 26.18 -2.41 -1.29
CA GLY A 438 25.03 -2.47 -0.38
C GLY A 438 23.70 -2.69 -1.09
N LEU A 439 22.59 -2.43 -0.38
CA LEU A 439 21.23 -2.50 -0.91
C LEU A 439 20.84 -1.17 -1.56
N LEU A 440 20.16 -1.20 -2.71
CA LEU A 440 19.67 0.02 -3.37
C LEU A 440 18.83 0.89 -2.41
N ASP A 441 19.18 2.17 -2.29
CA ASP A 441 18.45 3.17 -1.51
C ASP A 441 17.94 4.30 -2.42
N MET A 442 16.74 4.11 -2.97
CA MET A 442 16.10 5.09 -3.83
C MET A 442 15.83 6.43 -3.13
N ARG A 443 15.70 6.46 -1.80
CA ARG A 443 15.44 7.69 -1.05
C ARG A 443 16.67 8.58 -1.10
N LYS A 444 17.84 8.03 -0.73
CA LYS A 444 19.10 8.77 -0.76
C LYS A 444 19.54 9.12 -2.17
N ALA A 445 19.34 8.23 -3.14
CA ALA A 445 19.62 8.49 -4.55
C ALA A 445 18.82 9.70 -5.08
N ALA A 446 17.50 9.69 -4.90
CA ALA A 446 16.63 10.79 -5.34
C ALA A 446 16.88 12.08 -4.56
N GLN A 447 17.15 12.00 -3.25
CA GLN A 447 17.52 13.17 -2.45
C GLN A 447 18.84 13.78 -2.95
N SER A 448 19.83 12.96 -3.31
CA SER A 448 21.09 13.43 -3.88
C SER A 448 20.90 14.14 -5.23
N ILE A 449 19.93 13.74 -6.05
CA ILE A 449 19.56 14.48 -7.28
C ILE A 449 18.92 15.83 -6.94
N THR A 450 18.07 15.87 -5.91
CA THR A 450 17.41 17.10 -5.44
C THR A 450 18.41 18.13 -4.93
N ASP A 451 19.43 17.66 -4.22
CA ASP A 451 20.42 18.46 -3.52
C ASP A 451 21.62 18.86 -4.40
N ASN A 452 21.65 18.40 -5.66
CA ASN A 452 22.81 18.56 -6.54
C ASN A 452 23.18 20.03 -6.74
N GLY A 453 24.46 20.34 -6.53
CA GLY A 453 25.02 21.68 -6.62
C GLY A 453 24.94 22.50 -5.34
N VAL A 454 24.25 21.98 -4.30
CA VAL A 454 24.11 22.65 -3.00
C VAL A 454 24.59 21.75 -1.87
N LYS A 455 23.90 20.64 -1.58
CA LYS A 455 24.24 19.71 -0.48
C LYS A 455 24.79 18.37 -0.97
N SER A 456 24.73 18.13 -2.27
CA SER A 456 25.40 17.03 -2.96
C SER A 456 26.06 17.55 -4.23
N ILE A 457 26.94 16.73 -4.81
CA ILE A 457 27.51 16.96 -6.14
C ILE A 457 27.24 15.70 -6.97
N ILE A 458 26.69 15.87 -8.16
CA ILE A 458 26.61 14.88 -9.22
C ILE A 458 27.10 15.58 -10.50
N ALA A 459 28.32 15.24 -10.92
CA ALA A 459 28.98 15.89 -12.05
C ALA A 459 29.57 14.87 -13.02
N GLU A 460 29.30 15.01 -14.31
CA GLU A 460 29.90 14.23 -15.38
C GLU A 460 31.06 14.99 -16.02
N ASN A 461 32.28 14.48 -15.86
CA ASN A 461 33.52 15.14 -16.27
C ASN A 461 34.33 14.28 -17.25
N THR A 462 35.48 14.80 -17.67
CA THR A 462 36.47 14.07 -18.48
C THR A 462 37.86 14.36 -17.95
N LEU A 463 38.68 13.31 -17.83
CA LEU A 463 40.08 13.40 -17.45
C LEU A 463 40.93 13.10 -18.70
N ASN A 464 41.81 14.03 -19.08
CA ASN A 464 42.74 13.84 -20.18
C ASN A 464 44.03 13.15 -19.72
N GLN A 465 44.81 12.60 -20.65
CA GLN A 465 46.13 12.05 -20.37
C GLN A 465 47.04 13.04 -19.64
N GLY A 466 47.63 12.61 -18.52
CA GLY A 466 48.46 13.39 -17.61
C GLY A 466 47.70 14.37 -16.72
N GLN A 467 46.37 14.47 -16.81
CA GLN A 467 45.60 15.47 -16.07
C GLN A 467 45.38 15.05 -14.61
N VAL A 468 45.52 16.03 -13.72
CA VAL A 468 45.04 15.96 -12.33
C VAL A 468 43.99 17.04 -12.14
N THR A 469 42.84 16.70 -11.57
CA THR A 469 41.75 17.62 -11.27
C THR A 469 41.59 17.74 -9.77
N THR A 470 41.45 18.97 -9.26
CA THR A 470 41.16 19.22 -7.85
C THR A 470 39.84 19.97 -7.68
N ARG A 471 39.16 19.72 -6.56
CA ARG A 471 37.95 20.45 -6.16
C ARG A 471 37.88 20.57 -4.65
N ASP A 472 37.81 21.81 -4.18
CA ASP A 472 37.54 22.10 -2.78
C ASP A 472 36.05 21.90 -2.46
N ILE A 473 35.78 21.30 -1.31
CA ILE A 473 34.45 21.12 -0.74
C ILE A 473 34.50 21.45 0.75
N ILE A 474 33.36 21.90 1.28
CA ILE A 474 33.21 22.14 2.72
C ILE A 474 32.26 21.09 3.27
N ALA A 475 32.70 20.39 4.32
CA ALA A 475 31.88 19.40 5.00
C ALA A 475 30.69 20.08 5.70
N SER A 476 29.49 19.53 5.53
CA SER A 476 28.26 20.11 6.07
C SER A 476 27.95 19.71 7.51
N GLY A 477 28.48 18.58 7.98
CA GLY A 477 28.04 17.98 9.24
C GLY A 477 26.68 17.27 9.19
N ASN A 478 25.98 17.29 8.04
CA ASN A 478 24.70 16.59 7.83
C ASN A 478 24.92 15.11 7.48
N GLY A 479 25.73 14.42 8.29
CA GLY A 479 26.18 13.04 8.07
C GLY A 479 27.64 12.92 7.59
N PRO A 480 28.08 11.69 7.25
CA PRO A 480 29.41 11.41 6.72
C PRO A 480 29.71 12.19 5.44
N LEU A 481 30.97 12.60 5.27
CA LEU A 481 31.45 13.06 3.96
C LEU A 481 31.82 11.83 3.12
N SER A 482 31.08 11.61 2.04
CA SER A 482 31.35 10.52 1.08
C SER A 482 31.61 11.11 -0.30
N VAL A 483 32.64 10.62 -0.99
CA VAL A 483 32.96 11.02 -2.36
C VAL A 483 33.26 9.76 -3.16
N SER A 484 32.59 9.61 -4.30
CA SER A 484 32.80 8.52 -5.25
C SER A 484 33.14 9.04 -6.64
N ILE A 485 34.00 8.30 -7.34
CA ILE A 485 34.13 8.39 -8.79
C ILE A 485 33.70 7.08 -9.43
N SER A 486 33.10 7.16 -10.62
CA SER A 486 32.69 5.97 -11.40
C SER A 486 32.81 6.25 -12.90
N TRP A 487 33.23 5.26 -13.67
CA TRP A 487 33.42 5.42 -15.12
C TRP A 487 33.08 4.17 -15.91
N THR A 488 32.67 4.38 -17.16
CA THR A 488 32.55 3.31 -18.15
C THR A 488 33.93 3.09 -18.74
N ASP A 489 34.61 2.04 -18.30
CA ASP A 489 35.98 1.70 -18.67
C ASP A 489 36.02 1.04 -20.07
N PRO A 490 37.04 1.29 -20.92
CA PRO A 490 37.19 0.51 -22.15
C PRO A 490 37.26 -1.00 -21.87
N GLU A 491 36.88 -1.81 -22.84
CA GLU A 491 36.85 -3.26 -22.68
C GLU A 491 38.25 -3.82 -22.35
N GLY A 492 38.33 -4.69 -21.33
CA GLY A 492 39.57 -5.35 -20.93
C GLY A 492 39.99 -6.45 -21.89
N THR A 493 41.19 -7.01 -21.69
CA THR A 493 41.67 -8.17 -22.46
C THR A 493 41.06 -9.47 -21.89
N PRO A 494 40.39 -10.29 -22.71
CA PRO A 494 39.85 -11.59 -22.29
C PRO A 494 40.93 -12.47 -21.66
N THR A 495 40.58 -13.17 -20.58
CA THR A 495 41.48 -14.17 -20.01
C THR A 495 41.68 -15.31 -21.02
N THR A 496 42.93 -15.69 -21.26
CA THR A 496 43.28 -16.82 -22.13
C THR A 496 43.52 -18.07 -21.30
N GLY A 497 42.95 -19.20 -21.70
CA GLY A 497 43.08 -20.46 -20.98
C GLY A 497 42.02 -20.61 -19.89
N THR A 498 42.29 -21.49 -18.92
CA THR A 498 41.30 -21.92 -17.90
C THR A 498 41.92 -21.85 -16.49
N THR A 499 42.80 -20.87 -16.28
CA THR A 499 43.43 -20.65 -14.97
C THR A 499 42.39 -20.08 -14.02
N ILE A 500 42.08 -20.82 -12.97
CA ILE A 500 41.19 -20.39 -11.89
C ILE A 500 41.85 -19.23 -11.14
N ASN A 501 41.09 -18.18 -10.83
CA ASN A 501 41.54 -17.05 -9.99
C ASN A 501 42.73 -16.26 -10.59
N ASP A 502 42.70 -15.96 -11.91
CA ASP A 502 43.69 -15.09 -12.56
C ASP A 502 43.53 -13.62 -12.12
N ARG A 503 44.38 -13.19 -11.18
CA ARG A 503 44.41 -11.84 -10.60
C ARG A 503 44.90 -10.73 -11.55
N THR A 504 45.10 -11.00 -12.84
CA THR A 504 45.46 -9.99 -13.84
C THR A 504 44.31 -8.99 -14.02
N PRO A 505 44.46 -7.72 -13.62
CA PRO A 505 43.38 -6.73 -13.65
C PRO A 505 42.73 -6.61 -15.03
N LYS A 506 41.40 -6.56 -15.08
CA LYS A 506 40.66 -6.24 -16.31
C LYS A 506 40.43 -4.75 -16.48
N LEU A 507 40.71 -3.93 -15.46
CA LEU A 507 40.71 -2.48 -15.52
C LEU A 507 41.72 -1.98 -16.57
N VAL A 508 41.29 -1.05 -17.43
CA VAL A 508 42.13 -0.49 -18.50
C VAL A 508 42.58 0.92 -18.14
N ASN A 509 41.62 1.80 -17.83
CA ASN A 509 41.91 3.16 -17.39
C ASN A 509 41.79 3.21 -15.87
N ASP A 510 42.94 3.23 -15.19
CA ASP A 510 43.06 3.32 -13.72
C ASP A 510 42.97 4.79 -13.28
N LEU A 511 41.80 5.20 -12.78
CA LEU A 511 41.56 6.52 -12.20
C LEU A 511 41.69 6.45 -10.67
N ASP A 512 42.26 7.49 -10.08
CA ASP A 512 42.54 7.57 -8.65
C ASP A 512 41.81 8.74 -7.98
N LEU A 513 41.13 8.47 -6.87
CA LEU A 513 40.49 9.43 -5.98
C LEU A 513 41.29 9.56 -4.69
N ARG A 514 41.55 10.81 -4.28
CA ARG A 514 42.12 11.14 -2.96
C ARG A 514 41.37 12.32 -2.36
N ILE A 515 41.12 12.28 -1.05
CA ILE A 515 40.57 13.42 -0.30
C ILE A 515 41.62 13.88 0.71
N SER A 516 41.90 15.17 0.83
CA SER A 516 42.78 15.69 1.87
C SER A 516 42.14 16.81 2.66
N ASP A 517 42.35 16.81 3.98
CA ASP A 517 41.96 17.92 4.86
C ASP A 517 43.13 18.89 5.17
N GLY A 518 44.24 18.73 4.44
CA GLY A 518 45.51 19.45 4.63
C GLY A 518 46.50 18.76 5.58
N SER A 519 46.02 17.87 6.45
CA SER A 519 46.85 17.12 7.43
C SER A 519 46.89 15.62 7.14
N THR A 520 45.75 15.07 6.73
CA THR A 520 45.53 13.67 6.43
C THR A 520 45.09 13.54 4.98
N THR A 521 45.57 12.50 4.29
CA THR A 521 45.06 12.08 2.98
C THR A 521 44.30 10.78 3.15
N TYR A 522 43.03 10.79 2.76
CA TYR A 522 42.12 9.66 2.80
C TYR A 522 42.12 8.97 1.42
N THR A 523 42.23 7.64 1.44
CA THR A 523 42.27 6.80 0.24
C THR A 523 40.99 5.96 0.11
N PRO A 524 40.67 5.48 -1.10
CA PRO A 524 39.46 4.71 -1.36
C PRO A 524 39.40 3.38 -0.61
N TRP A 525 38.20 2.78 -0.58
CA TRP A 525 38.03 1.40 -0.15
C TRP A 525 38.67 0.40 -1.12
N VAL A 526 39.28 -0.65 -0.57
CA VAL A 526 39.84 -1.81 -1.27
C VAL A 526 39.50 -3.11 -0.53
N LEU A 527 39.35 -4.21 -1.29
CA LEU A 527 39.10 -5.56 -0.77
C LEU A 527 40.24 -6.53 -1.11
N SER A 528 40.35 -7.61 -0.33
CA SER A 528 41.32 -8.68 -0.54
C SER A 528 40.64 -9.86 -1.25
N PRO A 529 40.86 -10.09 -2.56
CA PRO A 529 40.23 -11.21 -3.27
C PRO A 529 40.75 -12.57 -2.79
N ASP A 530 41.97 -12.64 -2.25
CA ASP A 530 42.53 -13.88 -1.70
C ASP A 530 42.02 -14.16 -0.28
N ASN A 531 41.41 -13.17 0.38
CA ASN A 531 40.70 -13.31 1.65
C ASN A 531 39.32 -12.64 1.54
N PRO A 532 38.40 -13.18 0.73
CA PRO A 532 37.19 -12.46 0.29
C PRO A 532 36.19 -12.15 1.41
N SER A 533 36.32 -12.78 2.58
CA SER A 533 35.51 -12.46 3.76
C SER A 533 36.07 -11.32 4.63
N ALA A 534 37.29 -10.85 4.36
CA ALA A 534 37.91 -9.77 5.12
C ALA A 534 37.16 -8.44 4.89
N ALA A 535 37.04 -7.63 5.95
CA ALA A 535 36.43 -6.31 5.83
C ALA A 535 37.24 -5.40 4.89
N ALA A 536 36.56 -4.47 4.22
CA ALA A 536 37.20 -3.45 3.42
C ALA A 536 38.23 -2.65 4.23
N THR A 537 39.33 -2.31 3.58
CA THR A 537 40.37 -1.44 4.12
C THR A 537 40.57 -0.25 3.19
N ASN A 538 41.34 0.76 3.60
CA ASN A 538 41.65 1.89 2.73
C ASN A 538 42.99 1.63 2.00
N GLY A 539 43.03 1.94 0.71
CA GLY A 539 44.20 1.67 -0.11
C GLY A 539 44.05 2.21 -1.52
N ASP A 540 44.99 1.85 -2.38
CA ASP A 540 44.96 2.17 -3.79
C ASP A 540 44.15 1.11 -4.55
N ASN A 541 43.03 1.48 -5.17
CA ASN A 541 42.20 0.52 -5.88
C ASN A 541 42.65 0.41 -7.33
N ILE A 542 43.20 -0.74 -7.69
CA ILE A 542 43.77 -1.00 -9.03
C ILE A 542 42.85 -1.88 -9.91
N ARG A 543 41.61 -2.14 -9.47
CA ARG A 543 40.74 -3.17 -10.06
C ARG A 543 39.37 -2.65 -10.47
N ASP A 544 38.73 -1.87 -9.61
CA ASP A 544 37.35 -1.46 -9.81
C ASP A 544 37.24 -0.17 -10.63
N ASN A 545 36.20 -0.05 -11.46
CA ASN A 545 35.84 1.18 -12.17
C ASN A 545 34.90 2.09 -11.35
N ILE A 546 34.93 1.91 -10.02
CA ILE A 546 34.27 2.74 -9.02
C ILE A 546 35.18 2.81 -7.79
N GLU A 547 35.43 4.03 -7.33
CA GLU A 547 36.15 4.28 -6.08
C GLU A 547 35.28 5.11 -5.15
N GLN A 548 35.39 4.87 -3.83
CA GLN A 548 34.74 5.69 -2.81
C GLN A 548 35.70 5.96 -1.65
N VAL A 549 35.79 7.23 -1.26
CA VAL A 549 36.36 7.68 0.01
C VAL A 549 35.23 8.06 0.96
N TYR A 550 35.21 7.46 2.14
CA TYR A 550 34.18 7.65 3.15
C TYR A 550 34.79 8.16 4.46
N ILE A 551 34.35 9.33 4.93
CA ILE A 551 34.85 10.00 6.13
C ILE A 551 33.68 10.16 7.12
N PRO A 552 33.48 9.20 8.05
CA PRO A 552 32.31 9.18 8.95
C PRO A 552 32.28 10.37 9.91
N ASN A 553 33.46 10.81 10.33
CA ASN A 553 33.66 11.82 11.37
C ASN A 553 34.27 13.08 10.75
N CYS A 554 33.70 13.57 9.66
CA CYS A 554 34.12 14.85 9.09
C CYS A 554 33.90 16.00 10.09
N ILE A 555 34.70 17.05 9.98
CA ILE A 555 34.58 18.25 10.81
C ILE A 555 33.70 19.25 10.04
N PRO A 556 32.51 19.61 10.56
CA PRO A 556 31.63 20.58 9.91
C PRO A 556 32.37 21.91 9.64
N GLY A 557 32.12 22.51 8.49
CA GLY A 557 32.78 23.75 8.06
C GLY A 557 34.26 23.60 7.68
N LYS A 558 34.90 22.44 7.88
CA LYS A 558 36.27 22.21 7.44
C LYS A 558 36.33 21.99 5.92
N LYS A 559 37.38 22.53 5.30
CA LYS A 559 37.68 22.33 3.88
C LYS A 559 38.35 20.99 3.64
N TYR A 560 37.85 20.26 2.66
CA TYR A 560 38.45 19.05 2.12
C TYR A 560 38.71 19.25 0.62
N THR A 561 39.85 18.76 0.13
CA THR A 561 40.25 18.85 -1.27
C THR A 561 40.10 17.48 -1.91
N ILE A 562 39.18 17.36 -2.87
CA ILE A 562 39.06 16.21 -3.76
C ILE A 562 40.16 16.31 -4.81
N THR A 563 40.92 15.24 -5.01
CA THR A 563 41.90 15.12 -6.10
C THR A 563 41.58 13.87 -6.91
N ILE A 564 41.47 14.04 -8.22
CA ILE A 564 41.22 12.95 -9.18
C ILE A 564 42.35 12.96 -10.19
N SER A 565 43.06 11.83 -10.29
CA SER A 565 44.17 11.60 -11.21
C SER A 565 43.98 10.27 -11.93
N HIS A 566 44.99 9.85 -12.70
CA HIS A 566 45.01 8.52 -13.28
C HIS A 566 46.44 7.97 -13.34
N LYS A 567 46.56 6.66 -13.44
CA LYS A 567 47.83 5.97 -13.68
C LYS A 567 48.00 5.64 -15.16
N GLY A 568 49.25 5.37 -15.55
CA GLY A 568 49.58 4.87 -16.88
C GLY A 568 49.11 5.75 -18.05
N THR A 569 48.78 5.09 -19.16
CA THR A 569 48.25 5.73 -20.37
C THR A 569 46.77 5.42 -20.50
N LEU A 570 45.92 6.45 -20.49
CA LEU A 570 44.51 6.34 -20.78
C LEU A 570 44.33 5.87 -22.22
N ARG A 571 43.62 4.76 -22.41
CA ARG A 571 43.19 4.30 -23.73
C ARG A 571 42.29 5.36 -24.35
N ASN A 572 42.58 5.74 -25.60
CA ASN A 572 41.98 6.86 -26.33
C ASN A 572 42.37 8.27 -25.82
N GLY A 573 43.35 8.39 -24.91
CA GLY A 573 43.90 9.66 -24.44
C GLY A 573 43.04 10.45 -23.45
N LEU A 574 41.83 9.95 -23.13
CA LEU A 574 40.92 10.54 -22.16
C LEU A 574 40.01 9.47 -21.53
N GLN A 575 39.43 9.77 -20.36
CA GLN A 575 38.39 8.97 -19.73
C GLN A 575 37.27 9.88 -19.18
N ALA A 576 36.04 9.63 -19.61
CA ALA A 576 34.85 10.21 -19.01
C ALA A 576 34.56 9.58 -17.64
N TYR A 577 34.25 10.38 -16.62
CA TYR A 577 33.94 9.88 -15.28
C TYR A 577 32.83 10.70 -14.62
N SER A 578 32.18 10.12 -13.61
CA SER A 578 31.19 10.78 -12.77
C SER A 578 31.79 11.04 -11.40
N LEU A 579 31.65 12.25 -10.87
CA LEU A 579 31.95 12.61 -9.49
C LEU A 579 30.63 12.74 -8.72
N ILE A 580 30.51 11.97 -7.64
CA ILE A 580 29.33 11.96 -6.77
C ILE A 580 29.79 12.23 -5.34
N ALA A 581 29.24 13.25 -4.68
CA ALA A 581 29.59 13.57 -3.29
C ALA A 581 28.36 13.92 -2.45
N THR A 582 28.33 13.44 -1.22
CA THR A 582 27.30 13.74 -0.20
C THR A 582 27.97 14.12 1.13
N GLY A 583 27.23 14.77 2.02
CA GLY A 583 27.80 15.38 3.23
C GLY A 583 28.57 16.69 2.94
N VAL A 584 28.45 17.23 1.73
CA VAL A 584 29.04 18.50 1.29
C VAL A 584 28.06 19.67 1.44
N GLY A 585 28.49 20.89 1.11
CA GLY A 585 27.63 22.07 1.12
C GLY A 585 27.59 22.81 2.45
N GLY A 586 28.56 22.57 3.33
CA GLY A 586 28.73 23.34 4.56
C GLY A 586 29.30 24.74 4.31
N SER A 587 29.34 25.53 5.38
CA SER A 587 29.97 26.86 5.40
C SER A 587 31.18 26.85 6.32
N PRO A 588 32.32 27.45 5.93
CA PRO A 588 33.45 27.60 6.84
C PRO A 588 33.08 28.47 8.04
N TYR A 589 33.42 28.01 9.24
CA TYR A 589 33.29 28.83 10.44
C TYR A 589 34.25 30.02 10.38
N CYS A 590 33.80 31.15 10.92
CA CYS A 590 34.63 32.34 11.06
C CYS A 590 35.89 32.06 11.89
N ALA A 591 36.99 32.77 11.61
CA ALA A 591 38.20 32.71 12.44
C ALA A 591 37.94 33.36 13.81
N SER A 592 38.55 32.82 14.87
CA SER A 592 38.55 33.38 16.22
C SER A 592 39.89 33.10 16.88
N ALA A 593 40.66 34.15 17.19
CA ALA A 593 41.97 34.02 17.80
C ALA A 593 42.39 35.29 18.54
N PRO A 594 43.19 35.17 19.63
CA PRO A 594 43.81 36.32 20.24
C PRO A 594 44.97 36.86 19.39
N VAL A 595 45.28 38.15 19.53
CA VAL A 595 46.52 38.74 19.02
C VAL A 595 47.73 38.24 19.83
N SER A 596 47.54 37.93 21.12
CA SER A 596 48.55 37.33 21.98
C SER A 596 47.97 36.25 22.89
N ALA A 597 48.61 35.09 22.93
CA ALA A 597 48.16 33.93 23.71
C ALA A 597 48.65 33.94 25.16
N VAL A 598 49.11 35.06 25.71
CA VAL A 598 49.69 35.10 27.07
C VAL A 598 48.62 35.25 28.16
N ASP A 599 49.04 35.00 29.40
CA ASP A 599 48.32 35.26 30.64
C ASP A 599 47.09 34.37 30.86
N SER A 600 45.99 34.55 30.13
CA SER A 600 44.72 33.87 30.40
C SER A 600 44.50 32.60 29.58
N LYS A 601 43.88 31.58 30.20
CA LYS A 601 43.59 30.29 29.57
C LYS A 601 42.32 29.63 30.11
N ILE A 602 41.79 28.68 29.37
CA ILE A 602 40.79 27.70 29.81
C ILE A 602 41.53 26.50 30.40
N THR A 603 41.24 26.15 31.65
CA THR A 603 41.92 25.04 32.35
C THR A 603 41.13 23.74 32.32
N ASN A 604 39.80 23.80 32.24
CA ASN A 604 38.97 22.62 32.13
C ASN A 604 37.60 22.97 31.50
N PHE A 605 37.07 22.08 30.68
CA PHE A 605 35.70 22.11 30.19
C PHE A 605 35.03 20.75 30.34
N THR A 606 33.82 20.75 30.90
CA THR A 606 32.96 19.57 31.06
C THR A 606 31.60 19.82 30.45
N LEU A 607 31.13 18.87 29.65
CA LEU A 607 29.79 18.85 29.09
C LEU A 607 29.46 17.42 28.64
N SER A 608 28.34 16.87 29.11
CA SER A 608 27.89 15.51 28.77
C SER A 608 29.00 14.46 28.96
N ASN A 609 29.52 13.87 27.88
CA ASN A 609 30.53 12.80 27.88
C ASN A 609 31.98 13.30 27.86
N ILE A 610 32.22 14.62 27.87
CA ILE A 610 33.59 15.17 27.85
C ILE A 610 33.99 15.79 29.18
N ASN A 611 35.24 15.57 29.56
CA ASN A 611 35.96 16.28 30.61
C ASN A 611 37.38 16.56 30.09
N LYS A 612 37.61 17.77 29.59
CA LYS A 612 38.78 18.14 28.82
C LYS A 612 39.62 19.14 29.60
N ASN A 613 40.83 18.75 29.96
CA ASN A 613 41.81 19.61 30.61
C ASN A 613 42.54 20.45 29.56
N GLY A 614 42.73 21.74 29.83
CA GLY A 614 43.47 22.63 28.94
C GLY A 614 44.95 22.25 28.82
N ALA A 615 45.54 22.53 27.65
CA ALA A 615 46.94 22.23 27.35
C ALA A 615 47.91 22.88 28.37
N PRO A 616 49.12 22.35 28.59
CA PRO A 616 50.14 23.01 29.42
C PRO A 616 50.51 24.39 28.88
N GLY A 617 50.71 25.39 29.76
CA GLY A 617 50.96 26.78 29.34
C GLY A 617 49.70 27.48 28.81
N CYS A 618 49.86 28.60 28.10
CA CYS A 618 48.77 29.24 27.37
C CYS A 618 48.88 29.00 25.87
N THR A 619 47.73 28.94 25.22
CA THR A 619 47.59 28.73 23.78
C THR A 619 46.51 29.67 23.26
N GLY A 620 46.64 30.13 22.01
CA GLY A 620 45.66 31.07 21.44
C GLY A 620 44.43 30.37 20.88
N TYR A 621 44.61 29.16 20.36
CA TYR A 621 43.55 28.36 19.74
C TYR A 621 43.82 26.87 20.03
N THR A 622 42.79 26.16 20.49
CA THR A 622 42.83 24.71 20.72
C THR A 622 41.74 24.03 19.89
N ASP A 623 42.13 23.11 19.01
CA ASP A 623 41.20 22.27 18.24
C ASP A 623 40.94 20.97 18.99
N GLU A 624 39.71 20.78 19.47
CA GLU A 624 39.25 19.58 20.16
C GLU A 624 38.17 18.83 19.34
N THR A 625 38.11 19.07 18.02
CA THR A 625 37.06 18.52 17.14
C THR A 625 37.19 17.02 16.84
N ASP A 626 38.34 16.41 17.16
CA ASP A 626 38.60 14.97 16.99
C ASP A 626 37.63 14.10 17.81
N THR A 627 37.17 14.58 18.98
CA THR A 627 36.21 13.87 19.83
C THR A 627 34.89 14.63 19.91
N ALA A 628 33.77 13.95 19.63
CA ALA A 628 32.45 14.59 19.66
C ALA A 628 31.84 14.65 21.07
N ILE A 629 31.28 15.81 21.41
CA ILE A 629 30.32 15.98 22.51
C ILE A 629 28.98 15.40 22.05
N ARG A 630 28.40 14.49 22.81
CA ARG A 630 27.15 13.79 22.48
C ARG A 630 25.99 14.38 23.27
N LEU A 631 25.03 14.98 22.60
CA LEU A 631 23.91 15.68 23.22
C LEU A 631 22.57 15.19 22.67
N GLU A 632 21.64 14.81 23.54
CA GLU A 632 20.28 14.44 23.17
C GLU A 632 19.44 15.68 22.87
N VAL A 633 18.67 15.64 21.77
CA VAL A 633 17.76 16.70 21.35
C VAL A 633 16.75 17.03 22.45
N GLY A 634 16.47 18.33 22.67
CA GLY A 634 15.54 18.81 23.70
C GLY A 634 16.05 18.72 25.15
N LYS A 635 17.14 17.99 25.42
CA LYS A 635 17.62 17.71 26.78
C LYS A 635 18.50 18.84 27.31
N THR A 636 18.42 19.04 28.63
CA THR A 636 19.27 19.98 29.37
C THR A 636 20.44 19.26 30.01
N TYR A 637 21.65 19.75 29.77
CA TYR A 637 22.91 19.21 30.29
C TYR A 637 23.61 20.23 31.19
N PRO A 638 24.13 19.82 32.35
CA PRO A 638 25.03 20.67 33.12
C PRO A 638 26.37 20.81 32.38
N TYR A 639 26.94 22.02 32.40
CA TYR A 639 28.30 22.29 31.96
C TYR A 639 29.14 22.84 33.12
N GLY A 640 30.45 22.64 33.03
CA GLY A 640 31.45 23.25 33.89
C GLY A 640 32.59 23.82 33.06
N LEU A 641 32.96 25.07 33.30
CA LEU A 641 34.02 25.80 32.61
C LEU A 641 34.95 26.44 33.63
N SER A 642 36.21 26.01 33.66
CA SER A 642 37.25 26.56 34.51
C SER A 642 38.18 27.47 33.71
N LEU A 643 38.35 28.68 34.21
CA LEU A 643 39.28 29.68 33.69
C LEU A 643 40.48 29.77 34.61
N GLY A 644 41.66 30.01 34.05
CA GLY A 644 42.91 30.10 34.79
C GLY A 644 43.89 31.10 34.22
N THR A 645 45.15 30.94 34.59
CA THR A 645 46.27 31.73 34.08
C THR A 645 47.48 30.83 33.83
N CYS A 646 48.34 31.20 32.89
CA CYS A 646 49.70 30.68 32.75
C CYS A 646 50.78 31.78 32.92
N GLY A 647 50.35 33.00 33.27
CA GLY A 647 51.18 34.18 33.44
C GLY A 647 50.61 35.05 34.57
N GLU A 648 50.41 36.33 34.30
CA GLU A 648 49.84 37.26 35.27
C GLU A 648 48.30 37.18 35.34
N ASN A 649 47.71 37.82 36.35
CA ASN A 649 46.27 37.87 36.53
C ASN A 649 45.68 39.18 35.98
N PHE A 650 44.76 39.04 35.03
CA PHE A 650 43.96 40.13 34.47
C PHE A 650 42.47 39.81 34.55
N ASN A 651 41.64 40.83 34.37
CA ASN A 651 40.20 40.65 34.21
C ASN A 651 39.94 39.83 32.95
N LYS A 652 39.18 38.74 33.08
CA LYS A 652 38.85 37.81 32.00
C LYS A 652 37.42 37.32 32.11
N ALA A 653 36.82 37.00 30.97
CA ALA A 653 35.52 36.34 30.87
C ALA A 653 35.52 35.40 29.65
N ALA A 654 34.55 34.50 29.59
CA ALA A 654 34.38 33.58 28.48
C ALA A 654 32.91 33.47 28.03
N LYS A 655 32.69 33.09 26.77
CA LYS A 655 31.39 32.70 26.23
C LYS A 655 31.44 31.33 25.57
N ILE A 656 30.34 30.61 25.63
CA ILE A 656 30.11 29.33 24.92
C ILE A 656 29.07 29.57 23.83
N PHE A 657 29.39 29.16 22.62
CA PHE A 657 28.54 29.24 21.44
C PHE A 657 28.32 27.83 20.87
N VAL A 658 27.12 27.54 20.38
CA VAL A 658 26.82 26.26 19.71
C VAL A 658 25.97 26.55 18.48
N ASP A 659 26.48 26.17 17.31
CA ASP A 659 25.75 26.28 16.05
C ASP A 659 24.67 25.19 16.01
N TRP A 660 23.48 25.48 16.51
CA TRP A 660 22.43 24.49 16.69
C TRP A 660 21.82 24.04 15.36
N ASN A 661 21.83 24.93 14.37
CA ASN A 661 21.19 24.72 13.09
C ASN A 661 22.14 24.10 12.04
N GLY A 662 23.45 24.11 12.31
CA GLY A 662 24.51 23.54 11.48
C GLY A 662 24.78 24.34 10.20
N ASP A 663 24.49 25.64 10.16
CA ASP A 663 24.65 26.47 8.98
C ASP A 663 26.07 27.08 8.84
N GLY A 664 26.92 26.89 9.84
CA GLY A 664 28.30 27.34 9.91
C GLY A 664 28.47 28.77 10.42
N VAL A 665 27.41 29.42 10.91
CA VAL A 665 27.41 30.79 11.43
C VAL A 665 26.89 30.80 12.85
N PHE A 666 27.69 31.29 13.81
CA PHE A 666 27.23 31.51 15.19
C PHE A 666 26.36 32.77 15.29
N ASP A 667 25.05 32.60 15.33
CA ASP A 667 24.11 33.70 15.44
C ASP A 667 23.84 34.15 16.90
N ASN A 668 23.05 35.22 17.07
CA ASN A 668 22.76 35.78 18.41
C ASN A 668 21.97 34.82 19.31
N THR A 669 21.22 33.87 18.74
CA THR A 669 20.45 32.86 19.47
C THR A 669 21.28 31.64 19.87
N GLU A 670 22.52 31.58 19.39
CA GLU A 670 23.44 30.46 19.58
C GLU A 670 24.51 30.71 20.65
N THR A 671 24.44 31.87 21.33
CA THR A 671 25.18 32.10 22.57
C THR A 671 24.51 31.34 23.71
N VAL A 672 25.17 30.29 24.21
CA VAL A 672 24.62 29.41 25.25
C VAL A 672 24.92 29.91 26.66
N ALA A 673 26.13 30.42 26.88
CA ALA A 673 26.57 30.84 28.20
C ALA A 673 27.56 32.01 28.13
N THR A 674 27.53 32.86 29.15
CA THR A 674 28.51 33.94 29.39
C THR A 674 28.94 33.89 30.85
N THR A 675 30.25 33.85 31.11
CA THR A 675 30.76 33.89 32.48
C THR A 675 30.72 35.30 33.06
N GLY A 676 30.74 35.42 34.39
CA GLY A 676 31.11 36.69 35.02
C GLY A 676 32.57 37.06 34.73
N VAL A 677 32.90 38.34 34.84
CA VAL A 677 34.29 38.81 34.77
C VAL A 677 35.00 38.47 36.08
N ILE A 678 36.16 37.82 36.00
CA ILE A 678 36.98 37.46 37.16
C ILE A 678 38.44 37.91 36.97
N ASN A 679 39.14 38.11 38.10
CA ASN A 679 40.56 38.39 38.15
C ASN A 679 41.25 37.27 38.95
N GLY A 680 41.80 36.28 38.25
CA GLY A 680 42.31 35.03 38.84
C GLY A 680 41.65 33.76 38.28
N PRO A 681 42.00 32.57 38.78
CA PRO A 681 41.34 31.32 38.43
C PRO A 681 39.92 31.22 39.01
N GLY A 682 39.01 30.55 38.31
CA GLY A 682 37.65 30.33 38.77
C GLY A 682 36.89 29.29 37.93
N THR A 683 35.86 28.68 38.51
CA THR A 683 35.02 27.69 37.83
C THR A 683 33.58 28.18 37.77
N PHE A 684 32.99 28.12 36.58
CA PHE A 684 31.62 28.46 36.31
C PHE A 684 30.84 27.19 35.97
N THR A 685 29.66 27.05 36.53
CA THR A 685 28.73 25.97 36.20
C THR A 685 27.40 26.55 35.73
N GLY A 686 26.71 25.81 34.88
CA GLY A 686 25.40 26.20 34.39
C GLY A 686 24.75 25.05 33.65
N ASN A 687 23.66 25.35 32.95
CA ASN A 687 22.91 24.39 32.16
C ASN A 687 22.82 24.86 30.71
N LEU A 688 22.90 23.91 29.79
CA LEU A 688 22.75 24.07 28.35
C LEU A 688 21.57 23.20 27.90
N THR A 689 20.60 23.77 27.20
CA THR A 689 19.45 23.02 26.64
C THR A 689 19.62 22.89 25.13
N VAL A 690 19.57 21.66 24.63
CA VAL A 690 19.61 21.39 23.19
C VAL A 690 18.25 21.75 22.58
N PRO A 691 18.18 22.52 21.49
CA PRO A 691 16.91 22.84 20.83
C PRO A 691 16.20 21.57 20.32
N GLY A 692 14.87 21.54 20.42
CA GLY A 692 14.05 20.40 19.98
C GLY A 692 14.04 20.16 18.46
N ASN A 693 14.50 21.13 17.67
CA ASN A 693 14.59 21.07 16.21
C ASN A 693 15.99 20.65 15.70
N ALA A 694 16.94 20.36 16.59
CA ALA A 694 18.23 19.81 16.17
C ALA A 694 18.05 18.40 15.60
N VAL A 695 18.77 18.04 14.54
CA VAL A 695 18.54 16.79 13.79
C VAL A 695 19.46 15.69 14.32
N PRO A 696 18.93 14.58 14.89
CA PRO A 696 19.76 13.47 15.35
C PRO A 696 20.65 12.89 14.25
N GLY A 697 21.91 12.59 14.58
CA GLY A 697 22.91 12.08 13.65
C GLY A 697 23.80 13.17 13.04
N ASN A 698 23.32 14.41 12.93
CA ASN A 698 24.12 15.53 12.46
C ASN A 698 25.23 15.90 13.47
N THR A 699 26.30 16.46 12.93
CA THR A 699 27.39 17.08 13.68
C THR A 699 27.46 18.57 13.41
N THR A 700 27.86 19.33 14.42
CA THR A 700 28.05 20.79 14.36
C THR A 700 29.25 21.19 15.23
N LEU A 701 29.48 22.50 15.41
CA LEU A 701 30.57 23.06 16.21
C LEU A 701 30.05 23.75 17.49
N LEU A 702 30.75 23.51 18.58
CA LEU A 702 30.70 24.30 19.81
C LEU A 702 32.01 25.08 19.93
N ARG A 703 31.92 26.38 20.20
CA ARG A 703 33.06 27.27 20.38
C ARG A 703 33.06 27.89 21.77
N ILE A 704 34.21 27.90 22.43
CA ILE A 704 34.44 28.64 23.68
C ILE A 704 35.45 29.74 23.39
N VAL A 705 35.08 31.00 23.65
CA VAL A 705 35.98 32.15 23.50
C VAL A 705 36.21 32.79 24.86
N LEU A 706 37.45 32.72 25.35
CA LEU A 706 37.93 33.44 26.53
C LEU A 706 38.69 34.69 26.08
N VAL A 707 38.37 35.82 26.70
CA VAL A 707 39.00 37.12 26.42
C VAL A 707 39.40 37.80 27.73
N GLU A 708 40.59 38.41 27.75
CA GLU A 708 40.95 39.40 28.78
C GLU A 708 40.17 40.69 28.57
N THR A 709 39.14 40.89 29.38
CA THR A 709 38.21 42.02 29.25
C THR A 709 37.59 42.36 30.60
N SER A 710 37.22 43.63 30.75
CA SER A 710 36.36 44.10 31.84
C SER A 710 34.87 44.04 31.49
N ASP A 711 34.52 43.73 30.23
CA ASP A 711 33.15 43.66 29.75
C ASP A 711 32.93 42.39 28.90
N ALA A 712 32.23 41.41 29.46
CA ALA A 712 31.93 40.15 28.78
C ALA A 712 31.04 40.33 27.54
N ALA A 713 30.31 41.45 27.39
CA ALA A 713 29.50 41.71 26.21
C ALA A 713 30.35 41.81 24.92
N THR A 714 31.62 42.23 25.06
CA THR A 714 32.59 42.37 23.95
C THR A 714 33.04 41.03 23.33
N ILE A 715 32.78 39.91 23.99
CA ILE A 715 33.18 38.58 23.50
C ILE A 715 32.28 38.18 22.35
N SER A 716 32.90 37.96 21.18
CA SER A 716 32.28 37.52 19.94
C SER A 716 32.78 36.11 19.59
N PRO A 717 31.97 35.26 18.93
CA PRO A 717 32.42 33.95 18.44
C PRO A 717 33.42 34.08 17.29
N CYS A 718 33.51 35.26 16.68
CA CYS A 718 34.30 35.55 15.48
C CYS A 718 35.19 36.79 15.69
N GLY A 719 36.36 36.79 15.05
CA GLY A 719 37.27 37.94 14.97
C GLY A 719 38.48 37.83 15.88
N ASN A 720 39.27 38.90 15.91
CA ASN A 720 40.47 39.00 16.73
C ASN A 720 40.17 39.75 18.04
N TYR A 721 40.78 39.30 19.13
CA TYR A 721 40.74 39.97 20.44
C TYR A 721 42.15 40.07 21.03
N ALA A 722 42.36 40.94 22.03
CA ALA A 722 43.73 41.28 22.45
C ALA A 722 44.50 40.08 23.04
N LYS A 723 43.94 39.42 24.05
CA LYS A 723 44.52 38.28 24.75
C LYS A 723 43.46 37.29 25.21
N GLY A 724 43.80 36.01 25.27
CA GLY A 724 42.93 34.94 25.73
C GLY A 724 43.10 33.64 24.94
N GLU A 725 42.02 32.89 24.76
CA GLU A 725 42.04 31.56 24.13
C GLU A 725 40.69 31.24 23.47
N THR A 726 40.72 30.61 22.29
CA THR A 726 39.53 30.00 21.65
C THR A 726 39.67 28.48 21.67
N GLN A 727 38.61 27.75 21.97
CA GLN A 727 38.56 26.29 21.84
C GLN A 727 37.34 25.86 21.02
N ASP A 728 37.55 24.96 20.06
CA ASP A 728 36.48 24.42 19.22
C ASP A 728 36.29 22.93 19.45
N TYR A 729 35.04 22.51 19.56
CA TYR A 729 34.63 21.13 19.82
C TYR A 729 33.59 20.71 18.80
N ARG A 730 33.67 19.46 18.33
CA ARG A 730 32.58 18.89 17.53
C ARG A 730 31.44 18.45 18.44
N VAL A 731 30.21 18.75 18.06
CA VAL A 731 28.99 18.27 18.73
C VAL A 731 28.28 17.27 17.82
N GLN A 732 27.71 16.21 18.38
CA GLN A 732 26.84 15.25 17.69
C GLN A 732 25.49 15.19 18.40
N PHE A 733 24.41 15.37 17.65
CA PHE A 733 23.05 15.27 18.17
C PHE A 733 22.57 13.82 18.22
N LEU A 734 21.96 13.43 19.33
CA LEU A 734 21.38 12.12 19.57
C LEU A 734 19.87 12.22 19.76
N LYS A 735 19.16 11.14 19.46
CA LYS A 735 17.73 11.02 19.75
C LYS A 735 17.47 11.02 21.27
N PRO A 736 16.39 11.63 21.79
CA PRO A 736 16.09 11.65 23.22
C PRO A 736 15.92 10.25 23.81
N ALA A 737 16.24 10.07 25.09
CA ALA A 737 15.98 8.79 25.78
C ALA A 737 14.48 8.53 26.04
N VAL A 738 13.75 9.53 26.54
CA VAL A 738 12.34 9.44 26.95
C VAL A 738 11.54 10.44 26.12
N ASP A 739 10.53 10.01 25.37
CA ASP A 739 9.68 10.89 24.56
C ASP A 739 8.36 10.17 24.23
N ALA A 740 7.23 10.69 24.72
CA ALA A 740 5.93 10.02 24.71
C ALA A 740 4.86 10.88 24.06
N GLY A 741 4.45 10.55 22.83
CA GLY A 741 3.47 11.34 22.10
C GLY A 741 2.07 10.75 22.01
N ALA A 742 1.11 11.60 21.63
CA ALA A 742 -0.22 11.22 21.19
C ALA A 742 -0.36 11.54 19.70
N ILE A 743 -0.70 10.54 18.86
CA ILE A 743 -0.59 10.67 17.41
C ILE A 743 -1.94 10.57 16.66
N ALA A 744 -3.01 10.07 17.28
CA ALA A 744 -4.34 10.02 16.65
C ALA A 744 -5.49 9.94 17.67
N ILE A 745 -6.67 10.43 17.27
CA ILE A 745 -7.96 10.13 17.93
C ILE A 745 -8.73 9.17 17.03
N LEU A 746 -8.97 7.95 17.48
CA LEU A 746 -9.50 6.88 16.62
C LEU A 746 -11.03 6.84 16.54
N ASN A 747 -11.72 7.69 17.30
CA ASN A 747 -13.18 7.79 17.21
C ASN A 747 -13.66 8.52 15.95
N GLY A 748 -12.77 9.26 15.26
CA GLY A 748 -13.09 10.07 14.07
C GLY A 748 -12.78 9.39 12.73
N THR A 749 -12.03 8.28 12.72
CA THR A 749 -11.56 7.63 11.49
C THR A 749 -12.65 6.87 10.72
N ASP A 750 -13.79 6.56 11.34
CA ASP A 750 -14.88 5.76 10.75
C ASP A 750 -16.10 6.60 10.31
N GLY A 751 -15.96 7.94 10.28
CA GLY A 751 -17.02 8.85 9.88
C GLY A 751 -17.92 9.30 11.04
N VAL A 752 -19.23 9.22 10.86
CA VAL A 752 -20.24 9.81 11.75
C VAL A 752 -20.74 8.79 12.77
N THR A 753 -20.61 9.08 14.08
CA THR A 753 -21.21 8.25 15.14
C THR A 753 -22.67 8.60 15.36
N CYS A 754 -23.47 7.62 15.78
CA CYS A 754 -24.87 7.80 16.14
C CYS A 754 -25.12 7.42 17.62
N ASP A 755 -24.04 7.13 18.37
CA ASP A 755 -24.11 6.73 19.75
C ASP A 755 -24.45 7.93 20.63
N LYS A 756 -25.29 7.71 21.66
CA LYS A 756 -25.71 8.72 22.64
C LYS A 756 -24.62 9.04 23.67
N ALA A 757 -23.60 8.19 23.79
CA ALA A 757 -22.44 8.38 24.66
C ALA A 757 -21.22 7.69 24.04
N VAL A 758 -20.05 8.35 24.09
CA VAL A 758 -18.81 7.89 23.40
C VAL A 758 -17.62 7.94 24.36
N ALA A 759 -16.80 6.89 24.38
CA ALA A 759 -15.49 6.87 25.05
C ALA A 759 -14.39 7.25 24.04
N VAL A 760 -13.48 8.14 24.41
CA VAL A 760 -12.39 8.56 23.51
C VAL A 760 -11.28 7.49 23.49
N THR A 761 -10.76 7.18 22.31
CA THR A 761 -9.60 6.32 22.07
C THR A 761 -8.48 7.13 21.46
N VAL A 762 -7.34 7.17 22.15
CA VAL A 762 -6.13 7.91 21.76
C VAL A 762 -5.05 6.92 21.37
N ARG A 763 -4.38 7.13 20.23
CA ARG A 763 -3.17 6.39 19.88
C ARG A 763 -1.95 7.07 20.48
N LEU A 764 -1.22 6.37 21.33
CA LEU A 764 0.03 6.81 21.96
C LEU A 764 1.24 6.22 21.23
N LYS A 765 2.38 6.93 21.23
CA LYS A 765 3.64 6.47 20.63
C LYS A 765 4.84 6.82 21.51
N ASN A 766 5.84 5.94 21.58
CA ASN A 766 7.16 6.28 22.16
C ASN A 766 8.13 6.71 21.06
N PHE A 767 8.51 7.99 21.03
CA PHE A 767 9.49 8.57 20.11
C PHE A 767 10.91 8.55 20.70
N GLY A 768 11.10 8.09 21.94
CA GLY A 768 12.39 8.01 22.60
C GLY A 768 13.22 6.79 22.18
N SER A 769 14.49 6.78 22.58
CA SER A 769 15.42 5.65 22.38
C SER A 769 15.40 4.63 23.52
N ALA A 770 14.70 4.91 24.64
CA ALA A 770 14.46 3.99 25.76
C ALA A 770 12.97 3.62 25.90
N SER A 771 12.67 2.50 26.56
CA SER A 771 11.28 2.12 26.89
C SER A 771 10.69 3.02 27.98
N ILE A 772 9.39 3.33 27.85
CA ILE A 772 8.63 4.23 28.74
C ILE A 772 7.37 3.52 29.27
N SER A 773 6.85 3.96 30.42
CA SER A 773 5.60 3.43 31.01
C SER A 773 4.93 4.47 31.89
N ASN A 774 3.72 4.18 32.39
CA ASN A 774 2.93 5.07 33.26
C ASN A 774 2.70 6.45 32.62
N ILE A 775 2.21 6.47 31.38
CA ILE A 775 2.03 7.68 30.58
C ILE A 775 0.70 8.35 30.97
N PRO A 776 0.71 9.53 31.62
CA PRO A 776 -0.53 10.26 31.89
C PRO A 776 -1.12 10.78 30.57
N VAL A 777 -2.43 10.64 30.39
CA VAL A 777 -3.19 11.09 29.21
C VAL A 777 -4.36 11.96 29.66
N LYS A 778 -4.33 13.22 29.26
CA LYS A 778 -5.41 14.19 29.45
C LYS A 778 -6.18 14.36 28.15
N VAL A 779 -7.49 14.16 28.18
CA VAL A 779 -8.38 14.36 27.02
C VAL A 779 -9.39 15.45 27.32
N THR A 780 -9.54 16.40 26.42
CA THR A 780 -10.54 17.49 26.49
C THR A 780 -11.48 17.38 25.30
N VAL A 781 -12.79 17.30 25.56
CA VAL A 781 -13.85 17.24 24.57
C VAL A 781 -14.64 18.54 24.62
N ASN A 782 -14.76 19.23 23.49
CA ASN A 782 -15.38 20.56 23.39
C ASN A 782 -16.33 20.64 22.19
N ALA A 783 -17.42 21.39 22.31
CA ALA A 783 -18.30 21.72 21.19
C ALA A 783 -18.98 23.09 21.41
N PRO A 784 -19.33 23.84 20.34
CA PRO A 784 -19.98 25.14 20.48
C PRO A 784 -21.27 25.06 21.31
N GLY A 785 -21.37 25.87 22.37
CA GLY A 785 -22.55 25.91 23.25
C GLY A 785 -22.69 24.73 24.22
N ILE A 786 -21.71 23.84 24.31
CA ILE A 786 -21.66 22.71 25.25
C ILE A 786 -20.48 22.89 26.20
N THR A 787 -20.68 22.65 27.50
CA THR A 787 -19.61 22.72 28.51
C THR A 787 -18.52 21.67 28.21
N PRO A 788 -17.22 22.05 28.17
CA PRO A 788 -16.15 21.10 27.92
C PRO A 788 -16.08 19.97 28.96
N VAL A 789 -15.81 18.75 28.50
CA VAL A 789 -15.59 17.58 29.35
C VAL A 789 -14.11 17.23 29.34
N VAL A 790 -13.52 17.00 30.52
CA VAL A 790 -12.09 16.67 30.66
C VAL A 790 -11.93 15.33 31.36
N PHE A 791 -11.11 14.47 30.78
CA PHE A 791 -10.70 13.18 31.35
C PHE A 791 -9.19 13.21 31.64
N ASN A 792 -8.79 12.60 32.75
CA ASN A 792 -7.39 12.39 33.10
C ASN A 792 -7.22 10.94 33.51
N GLU A 793 -6.58 10.13 32.67
CA GLU A 793 -6.31 8.72 32.93
C GLU A 793 -4.84 8.41 32.61
N THR A 794 -4.31 7.31 33.14
CA THR A 794 -2.90 6.92 32.92
C THR A 794 -2.84 5.60 32.20
N TYR A 795 -2.11 5.56 31.09
CA TYR A 795 -1.73 4.30 30.45
C TYR A 795 -0.62 3.63 31.27
N THR A 796 -0.94 2.50 31.90
CA THR A 796 -0.01 1.77 32.79
C THR A 796 0.84 0.71 32.09
N GLY A 797 0.63 0.50 30.78
CA GLY A 797 1.48 -0.38 29.98
C GLY A 797 2.88 0.19 29.75
N THR A 798 3.76 -0.64 29.19
CA THR A 798 5.11 -0.22 28.76
C THR A 798 5.13 -0.10 27.24
N LEU A 799 5.64 1.02 26.72
CA LEU A 799 5.90 1.28 25.31
C LEU A 799 7.40 1.33 25.06
N SER A 800 7.90 0.53 24.15
CA SER A 800 9.31 0.58 23.72
C SER A 800 9.56 1.52 22.55
N PRO A 801 10.83 1.78 22.17
CA PRO A 801 11.14 2.71 21.09
C PRO A 801 10.37 2.41 19.80
N GLU A 802 9.71 3.45 19.25
CA GLU A 802 8.74 3.43 18.14
C GLU A 802 7.44 2.65 18.35
N GLU A 803 7.18 2.08 19.52
CA GLU A 803 5.94 1.34 19.76
C GLU A 803 4.73 2.28 19.87
N GLU A 804 3.61 1.85 19.28
CA GLU A 804 2.31 2.52 19.34
C GLU A 804 1.27 1.66 20.06
N THR A 805 0.33 2.30 20.77
CA THR A 805 -0.80 1.60 21.39
C THR A 805 -2.06 2.45 21.42
N ASP A 806 -3.21 1.80 21.37
CA ASP A 806 -4.52 2.45 21.46
C ASP A 806 -5.00 2.42 22.91
N PHE A 807 -5.23 3.61 23.47
CA PHE A 807 -5.71 3.82 24.83
C PHE A 807 -7.13 4.38 24.79
N THR A 808 -8.11 3.49 25.00
CA THR A 808 -9.52 3.88 25.18
C THR A 808 -9.77 4.25 26.63
N LEU A 809 -10.28 5.46 26.84
CA LEU A 809 -10.68 5.94 28.17
C LEU A 809 -11.80 5.09 28.75
N SER A 810 -11.76 4.89 30.06
CA SER A 810 -12.81 4.16 30.78
C SER A 810 -14.14 4.94 30.86
N SER A 811 -14.06 6.27 30.80
CA SER A 811 -15.22 7.17 30.89
C SER A 811 -15.76 7.61 29.53
N GLN A 812 -17.05 7.94 29.47
CA GLN A 812 -17.75 8.39 28.26
C GLN A 812 -18.27 9.83 28.41
N PHE A 813 -18.43 10.54 27.29
CA PHE A 813 -19.18 11.81 27.24
C PHE A 813 -20.49 11.62 26.47
N ASN A 814 -21.54 12.35 26.86
CA ASN A 814 -22.82 12.32 26.17
C ASN A 814 -22.78 13.17 24.90
N THR A 815 -23.39 12.67 23.84
CA THR A 815 -23.42 13.30 22.51
C THR A 815 -24.74 14.02 22.24
N VAL A 816 -24.69 15.01 21.35
CA VAL A 816 -25.87 15.73 20.82
C VAL A 816 -25.91 15.49 19.31
N THR A 817 -27.06 15.03 18.81
CA THR A 817 -27.31 14.79 17.39
C THR A 817 -26.93 15.99 16.52
N GLY A 818 -26.23 15.76 15.41
CA GLY A 818 -25.79 16.81 14.49
C GLY A 818 -24.62 17.67 14.98
N THR A 819 -24.07 17.38 16.17
CA THR A 819 -22.96 18.16 16.75
C THR A 819 -21.61 17.55 16.39
N THR A 820 -20.63 18.40 16.08
CA THR A 820 -19.22 18.01 15.94
C THR A 820 -18.46 18.42 17.19
N TYR A 821 -17.82 17.46 17.85
CA TYR A 821 -16.99 17.67 19.03
C TYR A 821 -15.52 17.73 18.62
N THR A 822 -14.80 18.76 19.05
CA THR A 822 -13.34 18.81 18.98
C THR A 822 -12.76 18.10 20.20
N VAL A 823 -11.84 17.16 19.95
CA VAL A 823 -11.20 16.32 20.97
C VAL A 823 -9.71 16.53 20.92
N THR A 824 -9.12 16.98 22.04
CA THR A 824 -7.68 17.15 22.19
C THR A 824 -7.16 16.18 23.24
N ALA A 825 -6.22 15.31 22.87
CA ALA A 825 -5.48 14.45 23.80
C ALA A 825 -4.07 15.01 24.02
N VAL A 826 -3.56 14.87 25.25
CA VAL A 826 -2.22 15.31 25.66
C VAL A 826 -1.56 14.25 26.54
N THR A 827 -0.35 13.82 26.22
CA THR A 827 0.51 12.99 27.08
C THR A 827 1.33 13.86 28.03
N GLY A 828 1.63 13.33 29.23
CA GLY A 828 2.32 14.07 30.30
C GLY A 828 3.46 13.28 30.97
N LEU A 829 4.27 12.54 30.20
CA LEU A 829 5.35 11.75 30.77
C LEU A 829 6.45 12.65 31.36
N ALA A 830 6.97 12.31 32.54
CA ALA A 830 8.02 13.08 33.20
C ALA A 830 9.36 12.99 32.45
N ASN A 831 10.09 14.10 32.38
CA ASN A 831 11.39 14.23 31.69
C ASN A 831 11.34 13.96 30.18
N ASP A 832 10.15 13.97 29.58
CA ASP A 832 10.00 14.06 28.14
C ASP A 832 10.45 15.45 27.67
N PRO A 833 11.54 15.56 26.89
CA PRO A 833 12.09 16.84 26.49
C PRO A 833 11.40 17.42 25.25
N ILE A 834 10.51 16.69 24.56
CA ILE A 834 9.89 17.09 23.30
C ILE A 834 8.38 17.26 23.48
N PRO A 835 7.87 18.45 23.80
CA PRO A 835 6.43 18.64 24.02
C PRO A 835 5.61 18.71 22.71
N SER A 836 6.25 18.88 21.55
CA SER A 836 5.57 19.16 20.28
C SER A 836 4.76 17.98 19.73
N ASN A 837 5.13 16.75 20.07
CA ASN A 837 4.44 15.51 19.68
C ASN A 837 3.54 14.96 20.81
N ASN A 838 3.40 15.68 21.93
CA ASN A 838 2.62 15.24 23.09
C ASN A 838 1.13 15.46 22.94
N SER A 839 0.68 16.15 21.90
CA SER A 839 -0.73 16.45 21.69
C SER A 839 -1.22 16.15 20.28
N VAL A 840 -2.42 15.60 20.21
CA VAL A 840 -3.20 15.45 18.98
C VAL A 840 -4.59 16.04 19.19
N THR A 841 -5.12 16.70 18.16
CA THR A 841 -6.49 17.19 18.13
C THR A 841 -7.20 16.66 16.90
N ASP A 842 -8.41 16.16 17.09
CA ASP A 842 -9.29 15.70 16.01
C ASP A 842 -10.76 15.99 16.37
N SER A 843 -11.70 15.48 15.57
CA SER A 843 -13.13 15.67 15.78
C SER A 843 -13.92 14.35 15.83
N ILE A 844 -15.02 14.38 16.57
CA ILE A 844 -16.05 13.33 16.60
C ILE A 844 -17.36 13.96 16.12
N THR A 845 -17.86 13.51 14.97
CA THR A 845 -19.11 14.03 14.39
C THR A 845 -20.27 13.12 14.71
N VAL A 846 -21.37 13.69 15.23
CA VAL A 846 -22.59 12.95 15.56
C VAL A 846 -23.63 13.18 14.47
N GLY A 847 -24.17 12.11 13.91
CA GLY A 847 -25.06 12.18 12.75
C GLY A 847 -26.48 12.58 13.07
N THR A 848 -27.21 13.04 12.05
CA THR A 848 -28.66 13.22 12.11
C THR A 848 -29.37 11.95 11.64
N PRO A 849 -30.53 11.58 12.23
CA PRO A 849 -31.37 10.51 11.68
C PRO A 849 -31.77 10.80 10.23
N PRO A 850 -31.85 9.77 9.37
CA PRO A 850 -32.25 9.93 7.97
C PRO A 850 -33.73 10.31 7.85
N GLN A 851 -34.10 10.99 6.77
CA GLN A 851 -35.49 11.33 6.46
C GLN A 851 -36.34 10.07 6.24
N SER A 852 -37.62 10.11 6.58
CA SER A 852 -38.53 8.96 6.42
C SER A 852 -38.60 8.48 4.96
N PRO A 853 -38.53 7.17 4.70
CA PRO A 853 -38.55 6.64 3.33
C PRO A 853 -39.92 6.80 2.64
N SER A 854 -39.90 7.03 1.33
CA SER A 854 -41.07 6.93 0.46
C SER A 854 -41.09 5.56 -0.20
N ALA A 855 -42.17 4.79 -0.05
CA ALA A 855 -42.22 3.38 -0.44
C ALA A 855 -43.60 2.93 -0.94
N THR A 856 -43.60 1.94 -1.84
CA THR A 856 -44.77 1.30 -2.44
C THR A 856 -44.57 -0.22 -2.52
N GLY A 857 -45.67 -0.98 -2.60
CA GLY A 857 -45.63 -2.43 -2.73
C GLY A 857 -46.74 -2.98 -3.62
N PHE A 858 -46.44 -4.05 -4.36
CA PHE A 858 -47.37 -4.74 -5.26
C PHE A 858 -47.26 -6.26 -5.10
N TYR A 859 -48.35 -6.99 -5.34
CA TYR A 859 -48.32 -8.45 -5.48
C TYR A 859 -48.24 -8.84 -6.96
N CYS A 860 -47.26 -9.67 -7.31
CA CYS A 860 -46.96 -10.12 -8.65
C CYS A 860 -47.53 -11.54 -8.86
N VAL A 861 -48.55 -11.67 -9.71
CA VAL A 861 -49.19 -12.97 -9.97
C VAL A 861 -48.33 -13.91 -10.79
N ASN A 862 -47.44 -13.39 -11.64
CA ASN A 862 -46.55 -14.18 -12.48
C ASN A 862 -45.41 -14.86 -11.71
N THR A 863 -44.90 -14.23 -10.65
CA THR A 863 -43.82 -14.76 -9.81
C THR A 863 -44.31 -15.27 -8.46
N GLN A 864 -45.59 -15.08 -8.13
CA GLN A 864 -46.19 -15.39 -6.83
C GLN A 864 -45.45 -14.73 -5.66
N ALA A 865 -44.92 -13.51 -5.87
CA ALA A 865 -44.12 -12.76 -4.91
C ALA A 865 -44.59 -11.30 -4.79
N TYR A 866 -44.19 -10.62 -3.72
CA TYR A 866 -44.44 -9.21 -3.49
C TYR A 866 -43.22 -8.40 -3.91
N GLN A 867 -43.44 -7.38 -4.72
CA GLN A 867 -42.40 -6.44 -5.10
C GLN A 867 -42.56 -5.14 -4.32
N LEU A 868 -41.50 -4.78 -3.60
CA LEU A 868 -41.41 -3.60 -2.77
C LEU A 868 -40.41 -2.63 -3.41
N SER A 869 -40.73 -1.35 -3.44
CA SER A 869 -39.84 -0.31 -3.94
C SER A 869 -39.93 0.95 -3.10
N GLY A 870 -38.80 1.56 -2.80
CA GLY A 870 -38.73 2.80 -2.05
C GLY A 870 -37.42 3.56 -2.20
N THR A 871 -37.43 4.79 -1.71
CA THR A 871 -36.29 5.74 -1.74
C THR A 871 -36.12 6.38 -0.37
N GLY A 872 -34.89 6.71 0.00
CA GLY A 872 -34.56 7.39 1.26
C GLY A 872 -33.05 7.60 1.43
N ASP A 873 -32.68 8.41 2.42
CA ASP A 873 -31.29 8.79 2.73
C ASP A 873 -30.53 7.71 3.50
N GLY A 874 -30.43 6.50 2.93
CA GLY A 874 -29.75 5.37 3.55
C GLY A 874 -30.13 4.02 2.96
N GLN A 875 -29.63 2.96 3.58
CA GLN A 875 -29.95 1.59 3.21
C GLN A 875 -31.37 1.24 3.69
N LEU A 876 -32.23 0.88 2.75
CA LEU A 876 -33.62 0.51 3.02
C LEU A 876 -33.74 -0.97 3.43
N PHE A 877 -34.49 -1.24 4.48
CA PHE A 877 -34.84 -2.58 4.95
C PHE A 877 -36.36 -2.72 5.07
N TRP A 878 -36.86 -3.90 4.71
CA TRP A 878 -38.28 -4.22 4.63
C TRP A 878 -38.68 -5.22 5.71
N TYR A 879 -39.76 -4.94 6.42
CA TYR A 879 -40.21 -5.73 7.58
C TYR A 879 -41.69 -6.08 7.49
N THR A 880 -42.10 -7.17 8.13
CA THR A 880 -43.52 -7.58 8.22
C THR A 880 -44.30 -6.88 9.34
N SER A 881 -43.60 -6.21 10.27
CA SER A 881 -44.19 -5.47 11.39
C SER A 881 -43.29 -4.31 11.82
N PRO A 882 -43.81 -3.32 12.58
CA PRO A 882 -43.01 -2.19 13.04
C PRO A 882 -41.96 -2.60 14.10
N THR A 883 -42.09 -3.77 14.71
CA THR A 883 -41.20 -4.28 15.76
C THR A 883 -40.37 -5.49 15.35
N ALA A 884 -40.49 -5.97 14.10
CA ALA A 884 -39.74 -7.12 13.61
C ALA A 884 -38.22 -6.85 13.64
N THR A 885 -37.43 -7.78 14.14
CA THR A 885 -35.97 -7.63 14.25
C THR A 885 -35.23 -8.15 13.01
N VAL A 886 -35.88 -8.98 12.19
CA VAL A 886 -35.31 -9.56 10.97
C VAL A 886 -36.03 -8.99 9.74
N PRO A 887 -35.33 -8.33 8.82
CA PRO A 887 -35.92 -7.87 7.57
C PRO A 887 -36.29 -9.06 6.67
N VAL A 888 -37.38 -8.91 5.92
CA VAL A 888 -37.77 -9.83 4.84
C VAL A 888 -37.10 -9.49 3.50
N GLY A 889 -36.48 -8.32 3.39
CA GLY A 889 -35.72 -7.89 2.22
C GLY A 889 -34.93 -6.61 2.50
N ALA A 890 -34.01 -6.26 1.61
CA ALA A 890 -33.23 -5.04 1.69
C ALA A 890 -33.00 -4.42 0.30
N GLY A 891 -32.68 -3.13 0.28
CA GLY A 891 -32.45 -2.34 -0.93
C GLY A 891 -33.66 -1.51 -1.35
N SER A 892 -33.41 -0.57 -2.26
CA SER A 892 -34.43 0.32 -2.86
C SER A 892 -35.50 -0.45 -3.63
N THR A 893 -35.21 -1.67 -4.08
CA THR A 893 -36.18 -2.62 -4.59
C THR A 893 -35.94 -3.99 -3.95
N ALA A 894 -36.99 -4.66 -3.51
CA ALA A 894 -36.93 -6.01 -2.95
C ALA A 894 -38.06 -6.88 -3.49
N THR A 895 -37.78 -8.16 -3.73
CA THR A 895 -38.80 -9.17 -4.06
C THR A 895 -38.89 -10.14 -2.89
N VAL A 896 -40.06 -10.27 -2.28
CA VAL A 896 -40.27 -11.08 -1.07
C VAL A 896 -41.44 -12.02 -1.25
N THR A 897 -41.33 -13.25 -0.78
CA THR A 897 -42.40 -14.27 -0.88
C THR A 897 -43.24 -14.36 0.41
N THR A 898 -42.73 -13.85 1.53
CA THR A 898 -43.43 -13.79 2.81
C THR A 898 -44.63 -12.85 2.73
N PRO A 899 -45.87 -13.32 2.95
CA PRO A 899 -47.06 -12.45 2.90
C PRO A 899 -47.03 -11.29 3.91
N PRO A 900 -47.59 -10.13 3.57
CA PRO A 900 -47.71 -9.01 4.50
C PRO A 900 -48.71 -9.32 5.62
N VAL A 901 -48.51 -8.72 6.79
CA VAL A 901 -49.49 -8.77 7.89
C VAL A 901 -50.44 -7.59 7.72
N ASN A 902 -51.75 -7.83 7.72
CA ASN A 902 -52.78 -6.79 7.49
C ASN A 902 -52.57 -5.97 6.22
N ASN A 903 -52.08 -6.60 5.14
CA ASN A 903 -51.79 -5.96 3.85
C ASN A 903 -50.69 -4.87 3.91
N GLN A 904 -49.84 -4.89 4.94
CA GLN A 904 -48.77 -3.92 5.16
C GLN A 904 -47.39 -4.58 5.33
N TYR A 905 -46.38 -3.92 4.77
CA TYR A 905 -44.98 -4.02 5.17
C TYR A 905 -44.55 -2.73 5.88
N TYR A 906 -43.35 -2.72 6.42
CA TYR A 906 -42.74 -1.56 7.04
C TYR A 906 -41.35 -1.32 6.47
N ALA A 907 -41.06 -0.09 6.06
CA ALA A 907 -39.76 0.32 5.53
C ALA A 907 -38.98 1.12 6.58
N GLY A 908 -37.76 0.68 6.88
CA GLY A 908 -36.82 1.36 7.76
C GLY A 908 -35.53 1.72 7.03
N LEU A 909 -34.85 2.78 7.47
CA LEU A 909 -33.55 3.19 6.93
C LEU A 909 -32.46 2.98 7.96
N ASN A 910 -31.39 2.28 7.58
CA ASN A 910 -30.23 1.98 8.42
C ASN A 910 -30.60 1.43 9.82
N ASP A 911 -31.77 0.79 9.95
CA ASP A 911 -32.34 0.37 11.23
C ASP A 911 -32.16 -1.13 11.51
N PHE A 912 -31.35 -1.80 10.69
CA PHE A 912 -31.02 -3.20 10.87
C PHE A 912 -29.90 -3.35 11.90
N SER A 913 -30.11 -4.22 12.89
CA SER A 913 -29.07 -4.74 13.76
C SER A 913 -29.39 -6.16 14.19
N GLY A 914 -28.37 -6.94 14.52
CA GLY A 914 -28.57 -8.30 14.98
C GLY A 914 -27.30 -9.00 15.42
N LYS A 915 -27.47 -10.26 15.85
CA LYS A 915 -26.39 -11.13 16.31
C LYS A 915 -26.19 -12.30 15.36
N LEU A 916 -24.94 -12.60 15.03
CA LEU A 916 -24.57 -13.58 14.01
C LEU A 916 -23.54 -14.59 14.56
N GLY A 917 -23.66 -15.84 14.11
CA GLY A 917 -22.71 -16.90 14.44
C GLY A 917 -22.96 -17.59 15.79
N LEU A 918 -22.02 -18.45 16.20
CA LEU A 918 -22.09 -19.16 17.48
C LEU A 918 -21.93 -18.18 18.66
N VAL A 919 -22.77 -18.29 19.69
CA VAL A 919 -22.77 -17.37 20.84
C VAL A 919 -21.48 -17.46 21.66
N ASN A 920 -20.89 -18.64 21.78
CA ASN A 920 -19.63 -18.86 22.47
C ASN A 920 -18.96 -20.13 21.96
N LYS A 921 -17.69 -20.32 22.31
CA LYS A 921 -16.94 -21.50 21.88
C LYS A 921 -17.44 -22.83 22.46
N ASN A 922 -18.22 -22.83 23.54
CA ASN A 922 -18.74 -24.08 24.13
C ASN A 922 -19.81 -24.73 23.25
N ALA A 923 -20.39 -24.00 22.29
CA ALA A 923 -21.22 -24.58 21.23
C ALA A 923 -20.41 -25.48 20.25
N ALA A 924 -19.08 -25.37 20.27
CA ALA A 924 -18.16 -26.20 19.49
C ALA A 924 -16.84 -26.38 20.29
N PRO A 925 -16.83 -27.21 21.35
CA PRO A 925 -15.80 -27.18 22.40
C PRO A 925 -14.49 -27.90 22.02
N THR A 926 -14.51 -28.75 20.99
CA THR A 926 -13.35 -29.55 20.58
C THR A 926 -12.34 -28.71 19.80
N GLY A 927 -11.46 -27.95 20.47
CA GLY A 927 -10.56 -27.01 19.78
C GLY A 927 -9.27 -26.68 20.53
N GLY A 928 -8.60 -25.61 20.09
CA GLY A 928 -7.35 -25.13 20.66
C GLY A 928 -6.99 -23.75 20.14
N TYR A 929 -6.01 -23.09 20.78
CA TYR A 929 -5.59 -21.73 20.43
C TYR A 929 -4.31 -21.75 19.61
N ASN A 930 -4.34 -21.10 18.46
CA ASN A 930 -3.18 -20.96 17.59
C ASN A 930 -3.33 -19.74 16.66
N GLN A 931 -2.33 -19.49 15.81
CA GLN A 931 -2.37 -18.52 14.73
C GLN A 931 -2.91 -19.16 13.45
N TYR A 932 -4.21 -19.44 13.44
CA TYR A 932 -4.82 -20.01 12.26
C TYR A 932 -5.06 -18.93 11.21
N THR A 933 -4.71 -19.17 9.94
CA THR A 933 -4.79 -18.15 8.87
C THR A 933 -5.98 -18.32 7.93
N SER A 934 -6.81 -19.36 8.13
CA SER A 934 -8.04 -19.54 7.35
C SER A 934 -9.00 -18.38 7.59
N GLY A 935 -9.58 -17.85 6.50
CA GLY A 935 -10.55 -16.76 6.55
C GLY A 935 -11.98 -17.24 6.76
N VAL A 936 -12.82 -16.36 7.30
CA VAL A 936 -14.26 -16.56 7.48
C VAL A 936 -14.98 -16.04 6.24
N ARG A 937 -15.79 -16.88 5.59
CA ARG A 937 -16.59 -16.49 4.41
C ARG A 937 -17.92 -15.91 4.85
N ILE A 938 -18.22 -14.71 4.36
CA ILE A 938 -19.44 -13.96 4.66
C ILE A 938 -20.13 -13.60 3.35
N SER A 939 -21.46 -13.70 3.33
CA SER A 939 -22.30 -13.21 2.23
C SER A 939 -23.28 -12.19 2.80
N THR A 940 -23.45 -11.05 2.13
CA THR A 940 -24.38 -9.99 2.52
C THR A 940 -25.36 -9.67 1.39
N GLY A 941 -26.62 -9.41 1.76
CA GLY A 941 -27.67 -8.90 0.86
C GLY A 941 -27.77 -7.37 0.83
N ALA A 942 -26.97 -6.67 1.64
CA ALA A 942 -26.90 -5.22 1.74
C ALA A 942 -25.54 -4.79 2.32
N ALA A 943 -25.28 -3.47 2.38
CA ALA A 943 -24.14 -2.94 3.12
C ALA A 943 -24.30 -3.21 4.63
N ILE A 944 -23.27 -3.75 5.28
CA ILE A 944 -23.29 -4.16 6.70
C ILE A 944 -21.97 -3.82 7.38
N THR A 945 -22.03 -3.29 8.59
CA THR A 945 -20.89 -3.13 9.50
C THR A 945 -20.89 -4.28 10.51
N ILE A 946 -19.77 -4.98 10.63
CA ILE A 946 -19.51 -5.90 11.74
C ILE A 946 -18.93 -5.06 12.88
N GLU A 947 -19.74 -4.75 13.87
CA GLU A 947 -19.38 -3.83 14.96
C GLU A 947 -18.44 -4.48 15.95
N SER A 948 -18.73 -5.71 16.35
CA SER A 948 -17.94 -6.40 17.36
C SER A 948 -18.04 -7.91 17.22
N ALA A 949 -17.07 -8.60 17.81
CA ALA A 949 -17.14 -10.04 18.02
C ALA A 949 -16.48 -10.41 19.34
N ARG A 950 -16.93 -11.52 19.93
CA ARG A 950 -16.24 -12.18 21.04
C ARG A 950 -15.11 -13.03 20.48
N LEU A 951 -13.90 -12.74 20.94
CA LEU A 951 -12.69 -13.48 20.62
C LEU A 951 -12.20 -14.22 21.87
N TYR A 952 -11.72 -15.44 21.67
CA TYR A 952 -11.10 -16.27 22.71
C TYR A 952 -9.61 -16.32 22.44
N VAL A 953 -8.83 -15.73 23.33
CA VAL A 953 -7.44 -15.35 23.09
C VAL A 953 -6.55 -16.21 23.97
N GLY A 954 -5.74 -17.06 23.33
CA GLY A 954 -4.86 -17.99 24.04
C GLY A 954 -3.64 -17.30 24.64
N THR A 955 -3.04 -16.42 23.84
CA THR A 955 -1.87 -15.60 24.18
C THR A 955 -2.15 -14.17 23.75
N PRO A 956 -1.75 -13.17 24.55
CA PRO A 956 -1.97 -11.77 24.20
C PRO A 956 -1.08 -11.40 23.00
N GLY A 957 -1.47 -10.37 22.26
CA GLY A 957 -0.71 -9.87 21.11
C GLY A 957 -1.57 -8.94 20.26
N ARG A 958 -1.32 -8.88 18.95
CA ARG A 958 -2.09 -8.05 18.03
C ARG A 958 -2.70 -8.92 16.92
N VAL A 959 -3.94 -8.68 16.55
CA VAL A 959 -4.64 -9.39 15.46
C VAL A 959 -5.22 -8.36 14.51
N THR A 960 -4.88 -8.45 13.23
CA THR A 960 -5.48 -7.61 12.19
C THR A 960 -6.46 -8.45 11.39
N PHE A 961 -7.74 -8.08 11.37
CA PHE A 961 -8.74 -8.69 10.48
C PHE A 961 -8.88 -7.85 9.23
N THR A 962 -8.70 -8.48 8.07
CA THR A 962 -8.85 -7.85 6.74
C THR A 962 -10.04 -8.46 6.04
N ALA A 963 -11.01 -7.63 5.63
CA ALA A 963 -12.15 -8.02 4.82
C ALA A 963 -11.86 -7.75 3.35
N THR A 964 -11.98 -8.79 2.53
CA THR A 964 -11.71 -8.74 1.08
C THR A 964 -12.96 -9.19 0.32
N ASN A 965 -13.34 -8.48 -0.74
CA ASN A 965 -14.47 -8.89 -1.59
C ASN A 965 -14.06 -9.98 -2.61
N ASP A 966 -15.01 -10.50 -3.39
CA ASP A 966 -14.77 -11.53 -4.42
C ASP A 966 -13.79 -11.10 -5.53
N ASN A 967 -13.57 -9.80 -5.73
CA ASN A 967 -12.59 -9.27 -6.68
C ASN A 967 -11.16 -9.25 -6.11
N GLY A 968 -10.97 -9.61 -4.84
CA GLY A 968 -9.69 -9.54 -4.16
C GLY A 968 -9.35 -8.16 -3.60
N GLU A 969 -10.30 -7.21 -3.60
CA GLU A 969 -10.12 -5.85 -3.08
C GLU A 969 -10.33 -5.84 -1.57
N VAL A 970 -9.42 -5.20 -0.83
CA VAL A 970 -9.58 -4.97 0.60
C VAL A 970 -10.61 -3.86 0.80
N VAL A 971 -11.74 -4.20 1.42
CA VAL A 971 -12.84 -3.25 1.65
C VAL A 971 -12.85 -2.67 3.07
N ALA A 972 -12.27 -3.37 4.03
CA ALA A 972 -12.11 -2.90 5.40
C ALA A 972 -11.01 -3.67 6.13
N THR A 973 -10.33 -3.01 7.06
CA THR A 973 -9.32 -3.62 7.92
C THR A 973 -9.43 -3.09 9.34
N VAL A 974 -9.33 -3.96 10.34
CA VAL A 974 -9.24 -3.57 11.74
C VAL A 974 -8.09 -4.26 12.42
N ARG A 975 -7.31 -3.53 13.20
CA ARG A 975 -6.18 -4.04 13.98
C ARG A 975 -6.49 -3.93 15.47
N LEU A 976 -6.42 -5.06 16.17
CA LEU A 976 -6.80 -5.19 17.57
C LEU A 976 -5.60 -5.58 18.43
N ASN A 977 -5.38 -4.90 19.54
CA ASN A 977 -4.51 -5.39 20.61
C ASN A 977 -5.31 -6.32 21.53
N VAL A 978 -5.08 -7.63 21.41
CA VAL A 978 -5.81 -8.66 22.13
C VAL A 978 -5.09 -9.10 23.40
N THR A 979 -5.81 -9.20 24.51
CA THR A 979 -5.32 -9.73 25.79
C THR A 979 -5.74 -11.19 25.95
N ALA A 980 -4.90 -12.03 26.55
CA ALA A 980 -5.27 -13.42 26.86
C ALA A 980 -6.53 -13.48 27.71
N THR A 981 -7.46 -14.36 27.35
CA THR A 981 -8.73 -14.57 28.05
C THR A 981 -8.78 -15.92 28.76
N ARG A 982 -7.78 -16.79 28.49
CA ARG A 982 -7.57 -18.04 29.22
C ARG A 982 -7.36 -17.79 30.70
N THR A 983 -7.91 -18.70 31.50
CA THR A 983 -7.81 -18.77 32.95
C THR A 983 -6.61 -19.60 33.42
N THR A 984 -6.08 -20.46 32.56
CA THR A 984 -4.90 -21.30 32.85
C THR A 984 -3.61 -20.65 32.36
N SER A 985 -2.62 -20.44 33.25
CA SER A 985 -1.26 -20.07 32.84
C SER A 985 -0.52 -21.27 32.25
N THR A 986 0.29 -21.07 31.21
CA THR A 986 1.08 -22.16 30.59
C THR A 986 2.53 -21.77 30.44
N THR A 987 3.45 -22.70 30.71
CA THR A 987 4.90 -22.59 30.46
C THR A 987 5.31 -23.07 29.07
N ALA A 988 4.36 -23.57 28.26
CA ALA A 988 4.62 -24.03 26.90
C ALA A 988 5.07 -22.86 26.00
N ALA A 989 6.19 -23.05 25.29
CA ALA A 989 6.69 -22.09 24.31
C ALA A 989 5.80 -22.10 23.06
N PHE A 990 5.35 -20.92 22.63
CA PHE A 990 4.84 -20.71 21.26
C PHE A 990 5.93 -21.15 20.26
N PRO A 991 5.64 -21.89 19.16
CA PRO A 991 4.37 -22.00 18.43
C PRO A 991 3.55 -23.28 18.69
N THR A 992 3.68 -23.94 19.84
CA THR A 992 2.81 -25.08 20.15
C THR A 992 1.36 -24.64 20.32
N GLU A 993 0.43 -25.35 19.68
CA GLU A 993 -1.01 -25.12 19.87
C GLU A 993 -1.36 -25.29 21.34
N LEU A 994 -2.04 -24.30 21.90
CA LEU A 994 -2.47 -24.37 23.28
C LEU A 994 -3.77 -25.18 23.35
N PRO A 995 -3.89 -26.10 24.32
CA PRO A 995 -5.11 -26.88 24.51
C PRO A 995 -6.28 -25.96 24.83
N ASP A 996 -7.50 -26.44 24.55
CA ASP A 996 -8.71 -25.74 24.98
C ASP A 996 -8.68 -25.44 26.49
N ASP A 997 -9.26 -24.30 26.86
CA ASP A 997 -9.52 -23.92 28.25
C ASP A 997 -11.04 -23.76 28.41
N PRO A 998 -11.75 -24.77 28.93
CA PRO A 998 -13.21 -24.74 29.04
C PRO A 998 -13.78 -23.58 29.88
N LEU A 999 -12.95 -22.91 30.70
CA LEU A 999 -13.34 -21.78 31.54
C LEU A 999 -13.08 -20.41 30.89
N ASP A 1000 -12.41 -20.37 29.73
CA ASP A 1000 -12.20 -19.12 28.99
C ASP A 1000 -13.56 -18.55 28.53
N LYS A 1001 -13.87 -17.34 29.01
CA LYS A 1001 -15.11 -16.60 28.69
C LYS A 1001 -15.00 -15.72 27.44
N GLY A 1002 -13.79 -15.57 26.89
CA GLY A 1002 -13.48 -14.66 25.79
C GLY A 1002 -13.69 -13.19 26.18
N LYS A 1003 -13.32 -12.30 25.27
CA LYS A 1003 -13.50 -10.85 25.42
C LYS A 1003 -14.13 -10.30 24.14
N ARG A 1004 -15.05 -9.35 24.28
CA ARG A 1004 -15.65 -8.64 23.13
C ARG A 1004 -14.66 -7.58 22.65
N TYR A 1005 -14.41 -7.56 21.34
CA TYR A 1005 -13.60 -6.56 20.67
C TYR A 1005 -14.44 -5.85 19.62
N THR A 1006 -14.31 -4.53 19.55
CA THR A 1006 -14.87 -3.71 18.47
C THR A 1006 -14.08 -3.97 17.20
N LEU A 1007 -14.78 -4.25 16.10
CA LEU A 1007 -14.22 -4.53 14.78
C LEU A 1007 -14.51 -3.41 13.77
N ASN A 1008 -15.72 -2.84 13.78
CA ASN A 1008 -16.20 -1.84 12.81
C ASN A 1008 -15.88 -2.16 11.34
N LEU A 1009 -15.85 -3.43 10.94
CA LEU A 1009 -15.53 -3.81 9.56
C LEU A 1009 -16.74 -3.54 8.66
N LEU A 1010 -16.63 -2.52 7.79
CA LEU A 1010 -17.65 -2.20 6.79
C LEU A 1010 -17.54 -3.14 5.59
N LEU A 1011 -18.62 -3.85 5.30
CA LEU A 1011 -18.86 -4.58 4.05
C LEU A 1011 -19.77 -3.69 3.19
N PRO A 1012 -19.22 -2.97 2.20
CA PRO A 1012 -19.85 -1.76 1.65
C PRO A 1012 -21.04 -2.01 0.73
N ALA A 1013 -21.24 -3.24 0.25
CA ALA A 1013 -22.32 -3.59 -0.66
C ALA A 1013 -22.78 -5.04 -0.46
N ALA A 1014 -23.90 -5.42 -1.10
CA ALA A 1014 -24.27 -6.82 -1.22
C ALA A 1014 -23.19 -7.59 -2.02
N GLY A 1015 -22.80 -8.78 -1.56
CA GLY A 1015 -21.75 -9.58 -2.17
C GLY A 1015 -21.17 -10.62 -1.23
N ASN A 1016 -20.14 -11.34 -1.68
CA ASN A 1016 -19.38 -12.23 -0.80
C ASN A 1016 -18.03 -11.62 -0.44
N TYR A 1017 -17.61 -11.95 0.78
CA TYR A 1017 -16.43 -11.42 1.43
C TYR A 1017 -15.71 -12.54 2.17
N THR A 1018 -14.40 -12.40 2.27
CA THR A 1018 -13.57 -13.24 3.15
C THR A 1018 -12.89 -12.34 4.17
N ILE A 1019 -13.02 -12.69 5.46
CA ILE A 1019 -12.33 -11.99 6.54
C ILE A 1019 -11.19 -12.87 7.06
N THR A 1020 -9.95 -12.42 6.84
CA THR A 1020 -8.73 -13.14 7.25
C THR A 1020 -8.04 -12.44 8.41
N PRO A 1021 -7.68 -13.16 9.49
CA PRO A 1021 -6.79 -12.63 10.51
C PRO A 1021 -5.31 -12.72 10.10
N THR A 1022 -4.53 -11.71 10.44
CA THR A 1022 -3.07 -11.79 10.59
C THR A 1022 -2.72 -11.57 12.06
N PHE A 1023 -1.78 -12.37 12.56
CA PHE A 1023 -1.40 -12.37 13.98
C PHE A 1023 -0.02 -11.78 14.13
N GLU A 1024 0.12 -10.89 15.10
CA GLU A 1024 1.32 -10.16 15.43
C GLU A 1024 1.52 -10.24 16.95
N ALA A 1025 2.73 -9.93 17.43
CA ALA A 1025 3.06 -9.89 18.87
C ALA A 1025 2.66 -11.16 19.68
N GLY A 1026 2.60 -12.34 19.05
CA GLY A 1026 2.31 -13.61 19.71
C GLY A 1026 0.83 -13.89 20.00
N ALA A 1027 -0.10 -13.11 19.43
CA ALA A 1027 -1.53 -13.37 19.59
C ALA A 1027 -1.89 -14.78 19.10
N SER A 1028 -2.83 -15.43 19.78
CA SER A 1028 -3.47 -16.66 19.29
C SER A 1028 -4.97 -16.62 19.54
N LEU A 1029 -5.73 -17.20 18.63
CA LEU A 1029 -7.18 -17.27 18.74
C LEU A 1029 -7.64 -18.73 18.79
N TYR A 1030 -8.73 -18.97 19.51
CA TYR A 1030 -9.38 -20.26 19.54
C TYR A 1030 -9.95 -20.61 18.16
N ARG A 1031 -9.80 -21.87 17.79
CA ARG A 1031 -10.52 -22.51 16.69
C ARG A 1031 -11.06 -23.85 17.12
N ASN A 1032 -12.31 -24.13 16.80
CA ASN A 1032 -12.87 -25.47 16.89
C ASN A 1032 -12.25 -26.42 15.83
N ARG A 1033 -12.11 -27.70 16.15
CA ARG A 1033 -11.56 -28.82 15.35
C ARG A 1033 -12.55 -29.97 15.15
N GLY A 1034 -13.83 -29.75 15.46
CA GLY A 1034 -14.89 -30.75 15.29
C GLY A 1034 -15.84 -30.37 14.14
N PRO A 1035 -16.65 -31.32 13.65
CA PRO A 1035 -17.69 -31.02 12.68
C PRO A 1035 -18.68 -30.00 13.25
N VAL A 1036 -18.95 -28.96 12.47
CA VAL A 1036 -19.87 -27.87 12.81
C VAL A 1036 -21.15 -28.05 12.00
N SER A 1037 -22.23 -28.45 12.68
CA SER A 1037 -23.57 -28.39 12.11
C SER A 1037 -24.11 -26.96 12.25
N GLY A 1038 -24.50 -26.33 11.14
CA GLY A 1038 -25.11 -24.99 11.19
C GLY A 1038 -24.72 -24.01 10.08
N TYR A 1039 -23.72 -24.32 9.25
CA TYR A 1039 -23.45 -23.49 8.06
C TYR A 1039 -24.60 -23.61 7.03
N PRO A 1040 -25.07 -22.50 6.44
CA PRO A 1040 -24.72 -21.11 6.76
C PRO A 1040 -25.42 -20.59 8.04
N PHE A 1041 -24.69 -19.88 8.90
CA PHE A 1041 -25.27 -19.15 10.03
C PHE A 1041 -25.73 -17.78 9.54
N GLY A 1042 -26.99 -17.39 9.68
CA GLY A 1042 -27.49 -16.16 9.05
C GLY A 1042 -28.64 -15.46 9.77
N ILE A 1043 -28.82 -14.18 9.45
CA ILE A 1043 -29.96 -13.35 9.86
C ILE A 1043 -30.79 -13.07 8.60
N GLY A 1044 -31.81 -13.90 8.34
CA GLY A 1044 -32.56 -13.87 7.09
C GLY A 1044 -31.64 -13.97 5.87
N ASP A 1045 -31.97 -13.23 4.81
CA ASP A 1045 -31.14 -13.08 3.60
C ASP A 1045 -30.21 -11.86 3.63
N ILE A 1046 -30.02 -11.25 4.81
CA ILE A 1046 -29.28 -9.99 4.96
C ILE A 1046 -27.78 -10.23 5.16
N ILE A 1047 -27.41 -11.17 6.03
CA ILE A 1047 -26.00 -11.53 6.25
C ILE A 1047 -25.90 -12.99 6.71
N LYS A 1048 -24.92 -13.70 6.15
CA LYS A 1048 -24.64 -15.12 6.44
C LYS A 1048 -23.15 -15.37 6.56
N ILE A 1049 -22.73 -16.11 7.59
CA ILE A 1049 -21.44 -16.80 7.60
C ILE A 1049 -21.63 -18.09 6.81
N THR A 1050 -21.10 -18.15 5.60
CA THR A 1050 -21.32 -19.26 4.67
C THR A 1050 -20.33 -20.41 4.86
N GLY A 1051 -19.16 -20.13 5.46
CA GLY A 1051 -18.12 -21.13 5.71
C GLY A 1051 -16.79 -20.49 6.10
N ASN A 1052 -15.70 -21.17 5.74
CA ASN A 1052 -14.33 -20.69 5.91
C ASN A 1052 -13.46 -21.18 4.73
N THR A 1053 -12.22 -20.70 4.65
CA THR A 1053 -11.28 -21.04 3.57
C THR A 1053 -10.42 -22.28 3.86
N ALA A 1054 -10.73 -23.08 4.88
CA ALA A 1054 -9.95 -24.28 5.16
C ALA A 1054 -10.13 -25.31 4.02
N VAL A 1055 -9.01 -25.86 3.55
CA VAL A 1055 -8.95 -26.92 2.54
C VAL A 1055 -8.21 -28.13 3.09
N SER A 1056 -8.58 -29.34 2.64
CA SER A 1056 -7.94 -30.57 3.11
C SER A 1056 -6.53 -30.69 2.53
N GLY A 1057 -5.54 -30.85 3.41
CA GLY A 1057 -4.15 -31.11 2.99
C GLY A 1057 -3.92 -32.51 2.43
N GLN A 1058 -4.92 -33.40 2.51
CA GLN A 1058 -4.87 -34.77 1.98
C GLN A 1058 -5.66 -34.93 0.68
N ASN A 1059 -6.70 -34.11 0.46
CA ASN A 1059 -7.53 -34.15 -0.73
C ASN A 1059 -8.06 -32.75 -1.08
N SER A 1060 -7.39 -32.05 -1.99
CA SER A 1060 -7.78 -30.70 -2.42
C SER A 1060 -9.16 -30.63 -3.12
N ALA A 1061 -9.75 -31.77 -3.50
CA ALA A 1061 -11.09 -31.84 -4.10
C ALA A 1061 -12.24 -31.95 -3.07
N ASP A 1062 -11.96 -32.05 -1.77
CA ASP A 1062 -13.00 -32.10 -0.74
C ASP A 1062 -13.65 -30.71 -0.55
N THR A 1063 -14.78 -30.51 -1.23
CA THR A 1063 -15.59 -29.27 -1.16
C THR A 1063 -16.35 -29.11 0.15
N SER A 1064 -16.32 -30.09 1.05
CA SER A 1064 -17.02 -30.08 2.34
C SER A 1064 -16.12 -29.83 3.54
N TYR A 1065 -14.79 -29.82 3.34
CA TYR A 1065 -13.79 -29.77 4.41
C TYR A 1065 -13.95 -28.58 5.37
N TYR A 1066 -14.42 -27.43 4.86
CA TYR A 1066 -14.66 -26.23 5.67
C TYR A 1066 -15.66 -26.46 6.82
N ARG A 1067 -16.53 -27.48 6.73
CA ARG A 1067 -17.52 -27.81 7.77
C ARG A 1067 -16.90 -28.37 9.06
N ASN A 1068 -15.61 -28.69 9.06
CA ASN A 1068 -14.90 -29.24 10.21
C ASN A 1068 -14.36 -28.18 11.19
N PHE A 1069 -14.61 -26.89 10.93
CA PHE A 1069 -14.04 -25.80 11.71
C PHE A 1069 -15.02 -24.64 11.82
N TYR A 1070 -15.00 -23.96 12.97
CA TYR A 1070 -15.62 -22.65 13.15
C TYR A 1070 -14.54 -21.66 13.58
N TYR A 1071 -14.41 -20.55 12.85
CA TYR A 1071 -13.27 -19.64 12.95
C TYR A 1071 -13.63 -18.28 13.57
N TYR A 1072 -12.87 -17.97 14.62
CA TYR A 1072 -12.64 -16.76 15.44
C TYR A 1072 -13.83 -15.99 15.99
N PHE A 1073 -14.86 -15.72 15.18
CA PHE A 1073 -15.88 -14.74 15.53
C PHE A 1073 -17.10 -15.40 16.18
N TYR A 1074 -17.22 -15.22 17.49
CA TYR A 1074 -18.36 -15.65 18.29
C TYR A 1074 -19.22 -14.46 18.68
N ASP A 1075 -20.54 -14.64 18.77
CA ASP A 1075 -21.51 -13.61 19.17
C ASP A 1075 -21.26 -12.27 18.46
N MET A 1076 -21.12 -12.35 17.12
CA MET A 1076 -20.88 -11.18 16.29
C MET A 1076 -22.08 -10.24 16.38
N GLU A 1077 -21.83 -8.96 16.60
CA GLU A 1077 -22.84 -7.91 16.51
C GLU A 1077 -22.66 -7.17 15.18
N VAL A 1078 -23.74 -7.08 14.42
CA VAL A 1078 -23.77 -6.49 13.09
C VAL A 1078 -24.89 -5.47 13.02
N ARG A 1079 -24.67 -4.41 12.22
CA ARG A 1079 -25.70 -3.42 11.92
C ARG A 1079 -25.56 -2.90 10.50
N SER A 1080 -26.58 -2.25 10.00
CA SER A 1080 -26.45 -1.40 8.81
C SER A 1080 -25.61 -0.15 9.12
N PRO A 1081 -24.82 0.34 8.16
CA PRO A 1081 -24.05 1.57 8.32
C PRO A 1081 -24.97 2.80 8.43
N GLY A 1082 -24.49 3.88 9.06
CA GLY A 1082 -25.23 5.14 9.23
C GLY A 1082 -26.16 5.18 10.45
N CYS A 1083 -26.85 6.31 10.63
CA CYS A 1083 -27.84 6.49 11.71
C CYS A 1083 -29.19 5.88 11.29
N ALA A 1084 -29.82 5.16 12.21
CA ALA A 1084 -31.14 4.57 12.00
C ALA A 1084 -32.24 5.64 11.93
N SER A 1085 -33.24 5.43 11.07
CA SER A 1085 -34.49 6.18 11.08
C SER A 1085 -35.17 6.08 12.45
N THR A 1086 -35.77 7.17 12.92
CA THR A 1086 -36.45 7.21 14.23
C THR A 1086 -37.67 6.30 14.30
N GLN A 1087 -38.35 6.07 13.17
CA GLN A 1087 -39.51 5.17 13.04
C GLN A 1087 -39.55 4.55 11.64
N ARG A 1088 -40.13 3.35 11.54
CA ARG A 1088 -40.42 2.69 10.26
C ARG A 1088 -41.72 3.21 9.65
N VAL A 1089 -41.78 3.32 8.33
CA VAL A 1089 -42.95 3.77 7.57
C VAL A 1089 -43.79 2.57 7.12
N ALA A 1090 -45.10 2.60 7.35
CA ALA A 1090 -46.01 1.56 6.86
C ALA A 1090 -46.20 1.67 5.34
N VAL A 1091 -46.16 0.53 4.65
CA VAL A 1091 -46.24 0.42 3.19
C VAL A 1091 -47.36 -0.55 2.83
N ASN A 1092 -48.44 -0.02 2.27
CA ASN A 1092 -49.58 -0.84 1.83
C ASN A 1092 -49.22 -1.59 0.54
N VAL A 1093 -49.58 -2.86 0.46
CA VAL A 1093 -49.58 -3.58 -0.82
C VAL A 1093 -50.79 -3.12 -1.62
N THR A 1094 -50.52 -2.50 -2.76
CA THR A 1094 -51.51 -1.92 -3.65
C THR A 1094 -51.83 -2.84 -4.80
N LYS A 1095 -53.09 -2.80 -5.26
CA LYS A 1095 -53.56 -3.42 -6.49
C LYS A 1095 -53.97 -2.32 -7.46
N PRO A 1096 -53.84 -2.53 -8.78
CA PRO A 1096 -54.48 -1.64 -9.72
C PRO A 1096 -55.99 -1.67 -9.49
N SER A 1097 -56.65 -0.52 -9.63
CA SER A 1097 -58.09 -0.40 -9.48
C SER A 1097 -58.75 -0.03 -10.80
N ILE A 1098 -59.99 -0.49 -10.97
CA ILE A 1098 -60.85 -0.11 -12.09
C ILE A 1098 -61.83 0.93 -11.56
N THR A 1099 -61.85 2.09 -12.21
CA THR A 1099 -62.88 3.12 -12.01
C THR A 1099 -63.73 3.20 -13.27
N GLN A 1100 -65.03 3.47 -13.12
CA GLN A 1100 -65.94 3.64 -14.25
C GLN A 1100 -66.25 5.12 -14.43
N ASP A 1101 -66.02 5.62 -15.64
CA ASP A 1101 -66.47 6.93 -16.11
C ASP A 1101 -67.44 6.71 -17.28
N ASN A 1102 -68.74 6.85 -17.01
CA ASN A 1102 -69.82 6.50 -17.94
C ASN A 1102 -69.69 5.05 -18.44
N ASP A 1103 -69.48 4.83 -19.75
CA ASP A 1103 -69.30 3.49 -20.32
C ASP A 1103 -67.84 3.06 -20.42
N MET A 1104 -66.90 3.88 -19.94
CA MET A 1104 -65.47 3.63 -20.03
C MET A 1104 -64.94 3.17 -18.67
N LEU A 1105 -64.31 2.01 -18.65
CA LEU A 1105 -63.50 1.57 -17.53
C LEU A 1105 -62.10 2.18 -17.65
N LYS A 1106 -61.57 2.67 -16.54
CA LYS A 1106 -60.26 3.29 -16.44
C LYS A 1106 -59.44 2.56 -15.37
N SER A 1107 -58.28 2.07 -15.78
CA SER A 1107 -57.26 1.53 -14.91
C SER A 1107 -56.58 2.65 -14.11
N SER A 1108 -56.17 2.37 -12.88
CA SER A 1108 -55.31 3.25 -12.10
C SER A 1108 -53.87 3.32 -12.63
N SER A 1109 -53.50 2.47 -13.59
CA SER A 1109 -52.19 2.51 -14.28
C SER A 1109 -52.32 3.13 -15.68
N SER A 1110 -51.41 4.05 -16.01
CA SER A 1110 -51.35 4.67 -17.35
C SER A 1110 -50.84 3.72 -18.42
N ASP A 1111 -50.00 2.75 -18.05
CA ASP A 1111 -49.26 1.90 -18.99
C ASP A 1111 -49.23 0.43 -18.51
N GLY A 1112 -48.86 -0.48 -19.42
CA GLY A 1112 -48.68 -1.90 -19.14
C GLY A 1112 -49.98 -2.69 -18.94
N ASN A 1113 -51.14 -2.13 -19.32
CA ASN A 1113 -52.44 -2.74 -19.08
C ASN A 1113 -52.74 -3.90 -20.05
N GLN A 1114 -53.52 -4.88 -19.59
CA GLN A 1114 -54.22 -5.87 -20.40
C GLN A 1114 -55.59 -6.14 -19.75
N TRP A 1115 -56.68 -5.93 -20.50
CA TRP A 1115 -58.03 -6.13 -19.99
C TRP A 1115 -58.53 -7.56 -20.19
N PHE A 1116 -59.31 -8.04 -19.22
CA PHE A 1116 -59.92 -9.36 -19.20
C PHE A 1116 -61.43 -9.26 -19.00
N LEU A 1117 -62.17 -10.15 -19.65
CA LEU A 1117 -63.61 -10.36 -19.46
C LEU A 1117 -63.84 -11.80 -19.01
N ASN A 1118 -64.44 -12.01 -17.84
CA ASN A 1118 -64.73 -13.35 -17.29
C ASN A 1118 -63.51 -14.28 -17.31
N SER A 1119 -62.32 -13.73 -16.99
CA SER A 1119 -61.02 -14.41 -16.99
C SER A 1119 -60.41 -14.76 -18.35
N GLU A 1120 -61.02 -14.36 -19.47
CA GLU A 1120 -60.41 -14.44 -20.80
C GLU A 1120 -59.82 -13.09 -21.21
N ALA A 1121 -58.61 -13.11 -21.80
CA ALA A 1121 -57.95 -11.89 -22.28
C ALA A 1121 -58.73 -11.30 -23.46
N ILE A 1122 -58.88 -9.98 -23.47
CA ILE A 1122 -59.51 -9.27 -24.58
C ILE A 1122 -58.38 -8.85 -25.54
N ASP A 1123 -58.35 -9.47 -26.72
CA ASP A 1123 -57.30 -9.23 -27.72
C ASP A 1123 -57.17 -7.73 -28.06
N GLY A 1124 -55.95 -7.21 -27.94
CA GLY A 1124 -55.60 -5.82 -28.26
C GLY A 1124 -56.03 -4.77 -27.22
N ALA A 1125 -56.71 -5.15 -26.13
CA ALA A 1125 -57.15 -4.22 -25.09
C ALA A 1125 -56.03 -3.92 -24.09
N THR A 1126 -55.08 -3.05 -24.46
CA THR A 1126 -53.89 -2.71 -23.63
C THR A 1126 -53.82 -1.25 -23.18
N ALA A 1127 -54.77 -0.41 -23.57
CA ALA A 1127 -54.84 0.99 -23.16
C ALA A 1127 -55.26 1.15 -21.68
N ALA A 1128 -54.92 2.28 -21.06
CA ALA A 1128 -55.36 2.63 -19.70
C ALA A 1128 -56.88 2.72 -19.54
N THR A 1129 -57.59 2.88 -20.65
CA THR A 1129 -59.06 2.94 -20.70
C THR A 1129 -59.59 1.88 -21.66
N TYR A 1130 -60.73 1.30 -21.31
CA TYR A 1130 -61.43 0.32 -22.14
C TYR A 1130 -62.94 0.57 -22.07
N THR A 1131 -63.65 0.51 -23.19
CA THR A 1131 -65.11 0.64 -23.25
C THR A 1131 -65.73 -0.73 -23.46
N PRO A 1132 -66.30 -1.37 -22.41
CA PRO A 1132 -66.96 -2.66 -22.51
C PRO A 1132 -68.09 -2.68 -23.54
N LEU A 1133 -68.15 -3.75 -24.34
CA LEU A 1133 -69.23 -4.00 -25.30
C LEU A 1133 -70.31 -4.94 -24.75
N VAL A 1134 -70.08 -5.58 -23.60
CA VAL A 1134 -70.99 -6.53 -22.96
C VAL A 1134 -70.92 -6.37 -21.43
N SER A 1135 -71.97 -6.77 -20.71
CA SER A 1135 -71.88 -6.91 -19.25
C SER A 1135 -71.02 -8.11 -18.88
N GLY A 1136 -70.29 -8.02 -17.78
CA GLY A 1136 -69.47 -9.10 -17.24
C GLY A 1136 -68.54 -8.66 -16.13
N ASN A 1137 -67.72 -9.58 -15.65
CA ASN A 1137 -66.69 -9.28 -14.67
C ASN A 1137 -65.42 -8.88 -15.42
N TYR A 1138 -65.04 -7.61 -15.30
CA TYR A 1138 -63.83 -7.07 -15.89
C TYR A 1138 -62.70 -7.06 -14.87
N LYS A 1139 -61.50 -7.36 -15.34
CA LYS A 1139 -60.26 -7.25 -14.58
C LYS A 1139 -59.20 -6.61 -15.45
N VAL A 1140 -58.28 -5.87 -14.86
CA VAL A 1140 -57.09 -5.38 -15.55
C VAL A 1140 -55.84 -6.00 -14.93
N GLN A 1141 -54.99 -6.56 -15.78
CA GLN A 1141 -53.61 -6.91 -15.43
C GLN A 1141 -52.71 -5.73 -15.82
N VAL A 1142 -51.75 -5.42 -14.97
CA VAL A 1142 -50.75 -4.37 -15.21
C VAL A 1142 -49.36 -4.96 -15.10
N THR A 1143 -48.59 -4.88 -16.17
CA THR A 1143 -47.15 -5.20 -16.18
C THR A 1143 -46.37 -3.95 -15.81
N LEU A 1144 -45.77 -3.95 -14.62
CA LEU A 1144 -44.90 -2.89 -14.15
C LEU A 1144 -43.57 -2.88 -14.90
N ASN A 1145 -42.86 -1.75 -14.91
CA ASN A 1145 -41.53 -1.61 -15.55
C ASN A 1145 -40.48 -2.59 -15.02
N THR A 1146 -40.75 -3.20 -13.87
CA THR A 1146 -39.95 -4.23 -13.22
C THR A 1146 -40.23 -5.65 -13.71
N GLY A 1147 -41.21 -5.85 -14.62
CA GLY A 1147 -41.67 -7.16 -15.09
C GLY A 1147 -42.69 -7.86 -14.18
N CYS A 1148 -43.10 -7.22 -13.07
CA CYS A 1148 -44.15 -7.72 -12.19
C CYS A 1148 -45.53 -7.54 -12.83
N ILE A 1149 -46.33 -8.62 -12.91
CA ILE A 1149 -47.72 -8.55 -13.37
C ILE A 1149 -48.62 -8.49 -12.14
N THR A 1150 -49.38 -7.42 -11.96
CA THR A 1150 -50.33 -7.25 -10.85
C THR A 1150 -51.77 -7.15 -11.36
N GLU A 1151 -52.74 -7.60 -10.58
CA GLU A 1151 -54.14 -7.70 -10.99
C GLU A 1151 -55.07 -6.85 -10.13
N SER A 1152 -56.09 -6.28 -10.77
CA SER A 1152 -57.18 -5.65 -10.04
C SER A 1152 -58.11 -6.67 -9.40
N ASP A 1153 -58.91 -6.22 -8.44
CA ASP A 1153 -60.12 -6.95 -8.08
C ASP A 1153 -61.11 -6.95 -9.27
N GLU A 1154 -62.05 -7.91 -9.29
CA GLU A 1154 -63.07 -7.97 -10.33
C GLU A 1154 -64.03 -6.77 -10.23
N PHE A 1155 -64.15 -6.04 -11.33
CA PHE A 1155 -65.12 -4.96 -11.49
C PHE A 1155 -66.33 -5.46 -12.28
N LYS A 1156 -67.50 -5.48 -11.65
CA LYS A 1156 -68.76 -5.88 -12.29
C LYS A 1156 -69.28 -4.73 -13.14
N TYR A 1157 -69.13 -4.83 -14.45
CA TYR A 1157 -69.69 -3.86 -15.38
C TYR A 1157 -71.04 -4.35 -15.90
N ALA A 1158 -72.07 -3.51 -15.76
CA ALA A 1158 -73.37 -3.72 -16.36
C ALA A 1158 -73.57 -2.70 -17.48
N LEU A 1159 -73.67 -3.18 -18.72
CA LEU A 1159 -73.97 -2.37 -19.88
C LEU A 1159 -75.41 -1.85 -19.78
N VAL A 1160 -75.57 -0.53 -19.83
CA VAL A 1160 -76.87 0.15 -19.70
C VAL A 1160 -77.30 0.68 -21.07
N ALA A 1161 -78.60 0.59 -21.37
CA ALA A 1161 -79.14 1.18 -22.60
C ALA A 1161 -79.10 2.71 -22.53
N LYS A 1162 -78.39 3.36 -23.47
CA LYS A 1162 -78.34 4.83 -23.56
C LYS A 1162 -79.68 5.47 -23.95
N ASN A 1163 -80.40 4.80 -24.85
CA ASN A 1163 -81.73 5.19 -25.31
C ASN A 1163 -82.67 3.99 -25.13
N PRO A 1164 -83.11 3.69 -23.90
CA PRO A 1164 -84.00 2.57 -23.67
C PRO A 1164 -85.28 2.78 -24.47
N ASP A 1165 -85.78 1.73 -25.13
CA ASP A 1165 -87.08 1.80 -25.81
C ASP A 1165 -88.15 2.19 -24.80
N LYS A 1166 -88.64 3.43 -24.91
CA LYS A 1166 -89.64 4.00 -24.00
C LYS A 1166 -91.00 3.31 -24.11
N ASN A 1167 -91.21 2.51 -25.17
CA ASN A 1167 -92.42 1.71 -25.36
C ASN A 1167 -92.34 0.34 -24.67
N SER A 1168 -91.18 -0.03 -24.13
CA SER A 1168 -90.96 -1.27 -23.38
C SER A 1168 -90.80 -0.97 -21.89
N GLU A 1169 -91.59 -1.61 -21.01
CA GLU A 1169 -91.48 -1.42 -19.56
C GLU A 1169 -90.12 -1.88 -18.98
N ILE A 1170 -89.42 -2.73 -19.72
CA ILE A 1170 -88.06 -3.20 -19.40
C ILE A 1170 -86.98 -2.39 -20.14
N GLY A 1171 -87.34 -1.40 -20.96
CA GLY A 1171 -86.38 -0.61 -21.73
C GLY A 1171 -85.54 -1.43 -22.72
N LEU A 1172 -86.15 -2.46 -23.33
CA LEU A 1172 -85.47 -3.39 -24.24
C LEU A 1172 -84.82 -2.66 -25.41
N THR A 1173 -83.51 -2.79 -25.54
CA THR A 1173 -82.71 -2.08 -26.54
C THR A 1173 -81.77 -3.05 -27.25
N LEU A 1174 -81.65 -2.89 -28.56
CA LEU A 1174 -80.77 -3.67 -29.42
C LEU A 1174 -79.72 -2.77 -30.06
N PHE A 1175 -78.46 -3.17 -30.05
CA PHE A 1175 -77.40 -2.48 -30.80
C PHE A 1175 -76.17 -3.36 -31.08
N PRO A 1176 -75.44 -3.14 -32.17
CA PRO A 1176 -75.82 -2.28 -33.29
C PRO A 1176 -77.02 -2.86 -34.06
N VAL A 1177 -77.88 -1.99 -34.59
CA VAL A 1177 -78.92 -2.35 -35.57
C VAL A 1177 -78.79 -1.36 -36.74
N PRO A 1178 -78.43 -1.80 -37.95
CA PRO A 1178 -78.21 -3.19 -38.35
C PRO A 1178 -77.03 -3.86 -37.64
N ALA A 1179 -77.18 -5.14 -37.30
CA ALA A 1179 -76.13 -5.99 -36.75
C ALA A 1179 -75.37 -6.64 -37.91
N ASN A 1180 -74.05 -6.62 -37.82
CA ASN A 1180 -73.20 -7.46 -38.67
C ASN A 1180 -72.97 -8.76 -37.90
N ASP A 1181 -71.80 -8.92 -37.28
CA ASP A 1181 -71.42 -10.18 -36.64
C ASP A 1181 -72.14 -10.47 -35.33
N ASN A 1182 -72.54 -9.45 -34.58
CA ASN A 1182 -73.17 -9.61 -33.27
C ASN A 1182 -74.20 -8.50 -32.99
N VAL A 1183 -75.16 -8.80 -32.11
CA VAL A 1183 -76.08 -7.81 -31.53
C VAL A 1183 -76.10 -7.93 -30.00
N ASN A 1184 -76.01 -6.81 -29.30
CA ASN A 1184 -76.26 -6.70 -27.88
C ASN A 1184 -77.75 -6.47 -27.62
N VAL A 1185 -78.28 -7.25 -26.69
CA VAL A 1185 -79.62 -7.11 -26.15
C VAL A 1185 -79.50 -6.62 -24.73
N VAL A 1186 -80.07 -5.46 -24.43
CA VAL A 1186 -80.01 -4.83 -23.10
C VAL A 1186 -81.40 -4.49 -22.62
N PHE A 1187 -81.73 -4.84 -21.37
CA PHE A 1187 -83.00 -4.47 -20.73
C PHE A 1187 -82.87 -4.51 -19.21
N VAL A 1188 -83.88 -4.01 -18.49
CA VAL A 1188 -83.95 -4.03 -17.02
C VAL A 1188 -85.01 -5.04 -16.59
N ALA A 1189 -84.59 -6.16 -16.01
CA ALA A 1189 -85.49 -7.11 -15.38
C ALA A 1189 -86.05 -6.48 -14.08
N LYS A 1190 -87.38 -6.48 -13.91
CA LYS A 1190 -88.03 -5.85 -12.75
C LYS A 1190 -88.09 -6.75 -11.51
N ALA A 1191 -87.94 -8.06 -11.71
CA ALA A 1191 -87.97 -9.08 -10.67
C ALA A 1191 -87.09 -10.27 -11.10
N ASP A 1192 -86.74 -11.13 -10.15
CA ASP A 1192 -86.07 -12.39 -10.43
C ASP A 1192 -87.03 -13.33 -11.19
N ASP A 1193 -86.68 -13.72 -12.42
CA ASP A 1193 -87.57 -14.52 -13.27
C ASP A 1193 -86.79 -15.40 -14.27
N LEU A 1194 -87.46 -16.39 -14.87
CA LEU A 1194 -86.93 -17.15 -16.00
C LEU A 1194 -87.10 -16.34 -17.29
N MET A 1195 -86.00 -15.82 -17.81
CA MET A 1195 -85.97 -15.21 -19.14
C MET A 1195 -85.93 -16.30 -20.22
N LYS A 1196 -86.81 -16.22 -21.21
CA LYS A 1196 -86.68 -16.92 -22.49
C LYS A 1196 -86.47 -15.90 -23.60
N LEU A 1197 -85.33 -15.95 -24.26
CA LEU A 1197 -85.01 -15.08 -25.38
C LEU A 1197 -84.96 -15.91 -26.66
N SER A 1198 -85.57 -15.44 -27.74
CA SER A 1198 -85.47 -16.05 -29.07
C SER A 1198 -85.34 -15.02 -30.17
N LEU A 1199 -84.62 -15.37 -31.23
CA LEU A 1199 -84.53 -14.59 -32.46
C LEU A 1199 -85.29 -15.34 -33.54
N VAL A 1200 -86.25 -14.67 -34.17
CA VAL A 1200 -87.16 -15.27 -35.15
C VAL A 1200 -87.00 -14.57 -36.50
N ASN A 1201 -86.82 -15.31 -37.58
CA ASN A 1201 -86.75 -14.72 -38.93
C ASN A 1201 -88.15 -14.33 -39.47
N THR A 1202 -88.21 -13.71 -40.65
CA THR A 1202 -89.49 -13.29 -41.28
C THR A 1202 -90.45 -14.44 -41.58
N SER A 1203 -89.95 -15.67 -41.74
CA SER A 1203 -90.76 -16.88 -41.94
C SER A 1203 -91.29 -17.49 -40.63
N GLY A 1204 -91.02 -16.88 -39.48
CA GLY A 1204 -91.46 -17.37 -38.17
C GLY A 1204 -90.57 -18.47 -37.57
N VAL A 1205 -89.44 -18.80 -38.19
CA VAL A 1205 -88.50 -19.80 -37.69
C VAL A 1205 -87.59 -19.19 -36.62
N VAL A 1206 -87.49 -19.86 -35.47
CA VAL A 1206 -86.57 -19.50 -34.39
C VAL A 1206 -85.15 -19.89 -34.80
N VAL A 1207 -84.27 -18.92 -35.01
CA VAL A 1207 -82.87 -19.13 -35.43
C VAL A 1207 -81.87 -19.07 -34.27
N TYR A 1208 -82.29 -18.51 -33.13
CA TYR A 1208 -81.54 -18.52 -31.87
C TYR A 1208 -82.54 -18.58 -30.72
N GLN A 1209 -82.25 -19.36 -29.67
CA GLN A 1209 -83.04 -19.35 -28.45
C GLN A 1209 -82.17 -19.66 -27.23
N THR A 1210 -82.45 -18.99 -26.13
CA THR A 1210 -81.86 -19.30 -24.83
C THR A 1210 -82.87 -19.08 -23.70
N SER A 1211 -82.74 -19.84 -22.62
CA SER A 1211 -83.54 -19.67 -21.41
C SER A 1211 -82.63 -19.65 -20.19
N ARG A 1212 -82.70 -18.60 -19.37
CA ARG A 1212 -81.85 -18.43 -18.19
C ARG A 1212 -82.60 -17.71 -17.09
N LYS A 1213 -82.35 -18.06 -15.83
CA LYS A 1213 -82.81 -17.24 -14.71
C LYS A 1213 -82.06 -15.91 -14.74
N VAL A 1214 -82.78 -14.80 -14.63
CA VAL A 1214 -82.25 -13.45 -14.52
C VAL A 1214 -82.74 -12.84 -13.20
N THR A 1215 -81.88 -12.09 -12.52
CA THR A 1215 -82.23 -11.37 -11.29
C THR A 1215 -82.75 -9.97 -11.62
N ALA A 1216 -83.52 -9.38 -10.70
CA ALA A 1216 -83.97 -8.00 -10.80
C ALA A 1216 -82.77 -7.05 -10.96
N GLY A 1217 -82.78 -6.20 -11.99
CA GLY A 1217 -81.69 -5.30 -12.35
C GLY A 1217 -81.41 -5.23 -13.85
N ASN A 1218 -80.33 -4.53 -14.22
CA ASN A 1218 -79.89 -4.41 -15.61
C ASN A 1218 -79.35 -5.77 -16.09
N PHE A 1219 -79.82 -6.19 -17.25
CA PHE A 1219 -79.39 -7.41 -17.92
C PHE A 1219 -78.92 -7.07 -19.34
N SER A 1220 -77.84 -7.72 -19.78
CA SER A 1220 -77.45 -7.71 -21.17
C SER A 1220 -76.97 -9.07 -21.64
N ILE A 1221 -77.20 -9.39 -22.92
CA ILE A 1221 -76.62 -10.55 -23.57
C ILE A 1221 -76.21 -10.20 -25.00
N ASN A 1222 -75.06 -10.69 -25.43
CA ASN A 1222 -74.62 -10.60 -26.82
C ASN A 1222 -75.06 -11.86 -27.57
N ILE A 1223 -75.59 -11.68 -28.77
CA ILE A 1223 -76.01 -12.77 -29.66
C ILE A 1223 -75.17 -12.67 -30.92
N ASN A 1224 -74.43 -13.74 -31.22
CA ASN A 1224 -73.71 -13.87 -32.47
C ASN A 1224 -74.69 -14.06 -33.63
N THR A 1225 -74.63 -13.15 -34.59
CA THR A 1225 -75.44 -13.11 -35.81
C THR A 1225 -74.64 -13.44 -37.06
N ALA A 1226 -73.34 -13.71 -36.96
CA ALA A 1226 -72.43 -14.03 -38.07
C ALA A 1226 -72.94 -15.16 -38.98
N ASN A 1227 -73.56 -16.18 -38.40
CA ASN A 1227 -74.07 -17.34 -39.14
C ASN A 1227 -75.53 -17.21 -39.58
N GLN A 1228 -76.13 -16.02 -39.45
CA GLN A 1228 -77.51 -15.74 -39.86
C GLN A 1228 -77.52 -15.00 -41.20
N LEU A 1229 -78.46 -15.34 -42.08
CA LEU A 1229 -78.61 -14.66 -43.37
C LEU A 1229 -78.98 -13.18 -43.17
N PRO A 1230 -78.51 -12.26 -44.03
CA PRO A 1230 -78.97 -10.87 -44.01
C PRO A 1230 -80.49 -10.78 -44.15
N GLY A 1231 -81.13 -9.95 -43.31
CA GLY A 1231 -82.58 -9.85 -43.30
C GLY A 1231 -83.15 -9.19 -42.04
N THR A 1232 -84.48 -9.09 -42.00
CA THR A 1232 -85.20 -8.62 -40.80
C THR A 1232 -85.52 -9.81 -39.88
N TYR A 1233 -85.21 -9.65 -38.62
CA TYR A 1233 -85.51 -10.60 -37.55
C TYR A 1233 -86.32 -9.90 -36.46
N VAL A 1234 -87.05 -10.69 -35.67
CA VAL A 1234 -87.73 -10.22 -34.45
C VAL A 1234 -87.08 -10.91 -33.27
N LEU A 1235 -86.43 -10.13 -32.41
CA LEU A 1235 -86.01 -10.61 -31.11
C LEU A 1235 -87.23 -10.62 -30.18
N ARG A 1236 -87.46 -11.74 -29.50
CA ARG A 1236 -88.50 -11.93 -28.50
C ARG A 1236 -87.85 -12.22 -27.16
N VAL A 1237 -88.18 -11.45 -26.13
CA VAL A 1237 -87.75 -11.67 -24.74
C VAL A 1237 -89.01 -11.90 -23.91
N GLN A 1238 -89.13 -13.06 -23.29
CA GLN A 1238 -90.19 -13.39 -22.34
C GLN A 1238 -89.62 -13.40 -20.93
N LEU A 1239 -90.24 -12.63 -20.03
CA LEU A 1239 -89.97 -12.59 -18.59
C LEU A 1239 -91.30 -12.86 -17.88
N GLY A 1240 -91.41 -14.04 -17.25
CA GLY A 1240 -92.66 -14.49 -16.65
C GLY A 1240 -93.78 -14.67 -17.68
N GLN A 1241 -94.90 -13.97 -17.47
CA GLN A 1241 -96.05 -13.96 -18.38
C GLN A 1241 -95.98 -12.86 -19.46
N LYS A 1242 -94.99 -11.95 -19.40
CA LYS A 1242 -94.87 -10.82 -20.33
C LYS A 1242 -93.84 -11.10 -21.41
N GLN A 1243 -94.14 -10.69 -22.64
CA GLN A 1243 -93.28 -10.87 -23.80
C GLN A 1243 -93.02 -9.53 -24.50
N TYR A 1244 -91.76 -9.28 -24.80
CA TYR A 1244 -91.25 -8.07 -25.44
C TYR A 1244 -90.67 -8.44 -26.80
N GLY A 1245 -91.06 -7.71 -27.84
CA GLY A 1245 -90.58 -7.92 -29.19
C GLY A 1245 -89.85 -6.68 -29.70
N HIS A 1246 -88.68 -6.85 -30.31
CA HIS A 1246 -87.97 -5.75 -30.94
C HIS A 1246 -87.43 -6.18 -32.30
N LYS A 1247 -87.59 -5.32 -33.31
CA LYS A 1247 -87.08 -5.56 -34.66
C LYS A 1247 -85.55 -5.48 -34.65
N LEU A 1248 -84.91 -6.47 -35.27
CA LEU A 1248 -83.48 -6.53 -35.55
C LEU A 1248 -83.29 -6.59 -37.07
N ILE A 1249 -82.29 -5.91 -37.60
CA ILE A 1249 -81.85 -6.03 -38.99
C ILE A 1249 -80.44 -6.62 -38.94
N ILE A 1250 -80.18 -7.68 -39.70
CA ILE A 1250 -78.84 -8.25 -39.89
C ILE A 1250 -78.41 -7.92 -41.32
N ALA A 1251 -77.22 -7.37 -41.52
CA ALA A 1251 -76.87 -6.69 -42.78
C ALA A 1251 -75.52 -7.09 -43.42
N HIS A 1252 -74.87 -8.18 -42.96
CA HIS A 1252 -73.55 -8.65 -43.40
C HIS A 1252 -73.13 -8.27 -44.83
#